data_AF-A0A8G1QYF1-F1
#
_entry.id   AF-A0A8G1QYF1-F1
#
_cell.length_a   1.000
_cell.length_b   1.000
_cell.length_c   1.000
_cell.angle_alpha   90.00
_cell.angle_beta   90.00
_cell.angle_gamma   90.00
#
_symmetry.space_group_name_H-M   'P 1'
#
loop_
_entity.id
_entity.type
_entity.pdbx_description
1 polymer ?
#
loop_
_entity_poly.entity_id
_entity_poly.type
_entity_poly.pdbx_seq_one_letter_code
_entity_poly.pdbx_strand_id
1 'polypeptide(L)'
;MLFKNLVYLVFVATYLFSKRDAGLQEILGLLLFLVVASILFLFIRLVMAALSRQRLIVHNPHVKREFLGKPLLFPAKLSHARRFPVNERYNYWYDYFMVGIPVGFRGRIGNLISIDNNPTSESILEKCWFTIDPARYLEPGSSDLTLEEKLHIFLTNIGENPKEFPYAYMLSVPQFLWWQKFVITYWYLYSPARELTAMIMEVNNSFYERRNIFFRLSQDGMPVDEPPHPPSTIVASAKGVSESVSLHSLSSASKKKYYKGYYDKVFFGSPFEKVGGYILSKTVDILQGPSLQSTLSSNDPDGQVKVTSRLASWGDPVDPLTASGWTIAQFIARWTHVGVMSWPRIVKEALRIRFRGNLKYLQRPEVHPGANPRKETNVERSLEPFFREYLSQLAAHCTFPLCIEYISPRSINFDRLTFNSPIAPTSHPRPVLVIETLTPRFYTSFTEHPDAKTAFTRETALRPTNSDPSSRYLSVSDPFLLDKLLATSGPSIEASLNKASKSITKDQTDQDGITTALLRFIIRKVRGSSHETLIDRFVFQDHGRLSPAQRRAYLFSVLHYRLSLRLPIESQAMVMLGFITARAMIVGGLLDAFYSTWAREGLGNWVRDGAGITPVKGALVFAGWDMINNYIGQFHINPFAWGGGGCKMLVLLGRRILDGSDLMFNLWRHLRT
;
A
#
# COMPACT_ATOMS: atom_id res chain seq x y z
N MET A 1 -5.70 19.42 7.49
CA MET A 1 -4.21 19.42 7.55
C MET A 1 -3.62 20.79 7.90
N LEU A 2 -4.17 21.89 7.36
CA LEU A 2 -3.74 23.26 7.66
C LEU A 2 -3.63 23.62 9.15
N PHE A 3 -4.58 23.20 10.00
CA PHE A 3 -4.57 23.57 11.43
C PHE A 3 -3.45 22.89 12.26
N LYS A 4 -3.08 21.65 11.93
CA LYS A 4 -1.96 20.95 12.59
C LYS A 4 -0.61 21.53 12.18
N ASN A 5 -0.50 21.92 10.91
CA ASN A 5 0.70 22.57 10.38
C ASN A 5 0.84 24.00 10.92
N LEU A 6 -0.27 24.71 11.14
CA LEU A 6 -0.27 26.04 11.75
C LEU A 6 0.18 25.99 13.21
N VAL A 7 -0.32 25.06 14.03
CA VAL A 7 0.11 24.96 15.44
C VAL A 7 1.58 24.54 15.56
N TYR A 8 2.04 23.63 14.70
CA TYR A 8 3.46 23.25 14.63
C TYR A 8 4.35 24.40 14.13
N LEU A 9 3.93 25.13 13.08
CA LEU A 9 4.64 26.31 12.60
C LEU A 9 4.66 27.41 13.65
N VAL A 10 3.55 27.65 14.35
CA VAL A 10 3.48 28.66 15.41
C VAL A 10 4.39 28.25 16.56
N PHE A 11 4.37 27.00 17.04
CA PHE A 11 5.23 26.58 18.15
C PHE A 11 6.74 26.62 17.79
N VAL A 12 7.09 26.17 16.58
CA VAL A 12 8.47 26.19 16.09
C VAL A 12 8.92 27.61 15.78
N ALA A 13 8.06 28.44 15.19
CA ALA A 13 8.37 29.83 14.90
C ALA A 13 8.47 30.66 16.18
N THR A 14 7.53 30.56 17.12
CA THR A 14 7.58 31.27 18.42
C THR A 14 8.81 30.90 19.24
N TYR A 15 9.27 29.63 19.18
CA TYR A 15 10.52 29.21 19.82
C TYR A 15 11.77 29.75 19.10
N LEU A 16 11.79 29.70 17.76
CA LEU A 16 12.90 30.23 16.94
C LEU A 16 12.98 31.76 16.97
N PHE A 17 11.87 32.47 17.21
CA PHE A 17 11.81 33.92 17.36
C PHE A 17 12.33 34.42 18.73
N SER A 18 12.60 33.53 19.68
CA SER A 18 12.92 33.93 21.06
C SER A 18 14.41 33.98 21.42
N LYS A 19 15.36 33.47 20.62
CA LYS A 19 16.79 33.48 21.00
C LYS A 19 17.76 33.68 19.84
N ARG A 20 18.75 34.55 20.08
CA ARG A 20 19.61 35.17 19.06
C ARG A 20 20.92 34.42 18.75
N ASP A 21 21.29 33.36 19.48
CA ASP A 21 22.50 32.57 19.20
C ASP A 21 22.34 31.09 19.57
N ALA A 22 21.63 30.32 18.75
CA ALA A 22 21.49 28.88 18.96
C ALA A 22 22.72 28.10 18.51
N GLY A 23 23.68 27.92 19.43
CA GLY A 23 24.79 26.98 19.25
C GLY A 23 24.30 25.52 19.10
N LEU A 24 25.19 24.60 18.69
CA LEU A 24 24.88 23.16 18.54
C LEU A 24 24.21 22.55 19.79
N GLN A 25 24.56 23.05 20.98
CA GLN A 25 23.93 22.66 22.25
C GLN A 25 22.44 23.04 22.33
N GLU A 26 22.02 24.16 21.74
CA GLU A 26 20.62 24.57 21.72
C GLU A 26 19.81 23.79 20.68
N ILE A 27 20.41 23.42 19.55
CA ILE A 27 19.80 22.49 18.59
C ILE A 27 19.59 21.13 19.25
N LEU A 28 20.60 20.63 19.99
CA LEU A 28 20.48 19.39 20.75
C LEU A 28 19.44 19.51 21.87
N GLY A 29 19.36 20.68 22.54
CA GLY A 29 18.34 21.00 23.53
C GLY A 29 16.92 21.02 22.95
N LEU A 30 16.72 21.59 21.76
CA LEU A 30 15.46 21.58 21.03
C LEU A 30 15.08 20.16 20.60
N LEU A 31 16.02 19.38 20.07
CA LEU A 31 15.79 17.98 19.73
C LEU A 31 15.38 17.18 20.96
N LEU A 32 16.07 17.37 22.09
CA LEU A 32 15.71 16.74 23.35
C LEU A 32 14.32 17.18 23.82
N PHE A 33 14.00 18.49 23.77
CA PHE A 33 12.68 19.01 24.11
C PHE A 33 11.58 18.42 23.22
N LEU A 34 11.79 18.35 21.89
CA LEU A 34 10.83 17.75 20.95
C LEU A 34 10.64 16.26 21.22
N VAL A 35 11.71 15.54 21.56
CA VAL A 35 11.63 14.12 21.97
C VAL A 35 10.84 13.99 23.26
N VAL A 36 11.14 14.78 24.30
CA VAL A 36 10.42 14.76 25.58
C VAL A 36 8.94 15.14 25.40
N ALA A 37 8.64 16.20 24.64
CA ALA A 37 7.28 16.63 24.35
C ALA A 37 6.52 15.57 23.55
N SER A 38 7.17 14.89 22.60
CA SER A 38 6.57 13.77 21.85
C SER A 38 6.28 12.59 22.77
N ILE A 39 7.20 12.24 23.67
CA ILE A 39 7.01 11.19 24.68
C ILE A 39 5.85 11.55 25.60
N LEU A 40 5.80 12.79 26.10
CA LEU A 40 4.71 13.27 26.96
C LEU A 40 3.36 13.24 26.23
N PHE A 41 3.33 13.68 24.97
CA PHE A 41 2.13 13.62 24.13
C PHE A 41 1.66 12.17 23.94
N LEU A 42 2.57 11.24 23.65
CA LEU A 42 2.25 9.82 23.54
C LEU A 42 1.78 9.23 24.87
N PHE A 43 2.38 9.66 25.99
CA PHE A 43 1.96 9.25 27.33
C PHE A 43 0.54 9.74 27.64
N ILE A 44 0.23 11.01 27.39
CA ILE A 44 -1.13 11.56 27.55
C ILE A 44 -2.13 10.79 26.67
N ARG A 45 -1.77 10.52 25.41
CA ARG A 45 -2.60 9.72 24.50
C ARG A 45 -2.81 8.29 24.99
N LEU A 46 -1.79 7.68 25.60
CA LEU A 46 -1.86 6.35 26.20
C LEU A 46 -2.79 6.34 27.42
N VAL A 47 -2.65 7.35 28.30
CA VAL A 47 -3.53 7.54 29.46
C VAL A 47 -4.98 7.70 28.99
N MET A 48 -5.23 8.52 27.96
CA MET A 48 -6.57 8.63 27.38
C MET A 48 -7.07 7.30 26.80
N ALA A 49 -6.25 6.56 26.05
CA ALA A 49 -6.65 5.28 25.47
C ALA A 49 -6.96 4.21 26.53
N ALA A 50 -6.24 4.21 27.65
CA ALA A 50 -6.39 3.22 28.71
C ALA A 50 -7.47 3.57 29.74
N LEU A 51 -7.58 4.85 30.13
CA LEU A 51 -8.42 5.31 31.24
C LEU A 51 -9.73 5.98 30.79
N SER A 52 -9.88 6.35 29.52
CA SER A 52 -11.19 6.75 29.03
C SER A 52 -12.17 5.59 29.18
N ARG A 53 -13.40 5.87 29.61
CA ARG A 53 -14.45 4.83 29.66
C ARG A 53 -14.54 4.19 28.28
N GLN A 54 -14.25 2.89 28.21
CA GLN A 54 -14.25 2.09 26.97
C GLN A 54 -15.68 1.81 26.51
N ARG A 55 -16.46 2.89 26.33
CA ARG A 55 -17.81 2.84 25.80
C ARG A 55 -17.75 2.61 24.31
N LEU A 56 -18.62 1.73 23.85
CA LEU A 56 -18.84 1.49 22.44
C LEU A 56 -19.59 2.69 21.85
N ILE A 57 -19.02 3.31 20.83
CA ILE A 57 -19.62 4.41 20.09
C ILE A 57 -19.77 3.99 18.64
N VAL A 58 -21.01 3.89 18.16
CA VAL A 58 -21.32 3.49 16.79
C VAL A 58 -21.44 4.76 15.93
N HIS A 59 -20.93 4.71 14.70
CA HIS A 59 -20.94 5.87 13.81
C HIS A 59 -22.28 6.10 13.12
N ASN A 60 -23.09 5.05 12.93
CA ASN A 60 -24.42 5.12 12.32
C ASN A 60 -25.49 4.54 13.26
N PRO A 61 -26.54 5.29 13.64
CA PRO A 61 -27.63 4.77 14.49
C PRO A 61 -28.41 3.63 13.83
N HIS A 62 -28.43 3.54 12.49
CA HIS A 62 -29.08 2.47 11.71
C HIS A 62 -28.17 1.26 11.46
N VAL A 63 -27.20 1.01 12.34
CA VAL A 63 -26.29 -0.12 12.20
C VAL A 63 -27.06 -1.45 12.31
N LYS A 64 -26.56 -2.47 11.60
CA LYS A 64 -26.98 -3.86 11.78
C LYS A 64 -26.92 -4.20 13.27
N ARG A 65 -28.00 -4.76 13.81
CA ARG A 65 -28.10 -5.07 15.25
C ARG A 65 -27.44 -6.37 15.63
N GLU A 66 -27.11 -7.23 14.66
CA GLU A 66 -26.57 -8.57 14.91
C GLU A 66 -25.23 -8.77 14.23
N PHE A 67 -24.25 -9.23 15.01
CA PHE A 67 -22.90 -9.56 14.54
C PHE A 67 -22.45 -10.89 15.11
N LEU A 68 -21.54 -11.57 14.43
CA LEU A 68 -20.93 -12.79 14.95
C LEU A 68 -19.62 -12.44 15.65
N GLY A 69 -19.54 -12.72 16.96
CA GLY A 69 -18.41 -12.35 17.81
C GLY A 69 -18.40 -10.87 18.22
N LYS A 70 -17.34 -10.49 18.93
CA LYS A 70 -17.09 -9.12 19.41
C LYS A 70 -15.66 -8.69 19.09
N PRO A 71 -15.34 -7.38 19.10
CA PRO A 71 -13.96 -6.92 18.97
C PRO A 71 -13.08 -7.51 20.08
N LEU A 72 -11.93 -8.07 19.74
CA LEU A 72 -10.99 -8.70 20.68
C LEU A 72 -9.54 -8.35 20.32
N LEU A 73 -8.70 -8.18 21.34
CA LEU A 73 -7.26 -7.93 21.17
C LEU A 73 -6.50 -9.24 21.44
N PHE A 74 -5.80 -9.75 20.42
CA PHE A 74 -5.08 -11.01 20.49
C PHE A 74 -3.58 -10.77 20.65
N PRO A 75 -3.02 -10.97 21.86
CA PRO A 75 -1.58 -11.17 21.99
C PRO A 75 -1.22 -12.44 21.21
N ALA A 76 -0.21 -12.39 20.35
CA ALA A 76 0.10 -13.50 19.46
C ALA A 76 1.61 -13.69 19.28
N LYS A 77 1.94 -14.82 18.70
CA LYS A 77 3.29 -15.20 18.31
C LYS A 77 3.23 -15.72 16.88
N LEU A 78 4.05 -15.13 16.02
CA LEU A 78 4.24 -15.58 14.66
C LEU A 78 5.59 -16.30 14.58
N SER A 79 5.57 -17.54 14.10
CA SER A 79 6.76 -18.37 13.94
C SER A 79 6.86 -18.86 12.51
N HIS A 80 8.09 -18.88 11.99
CA HIS A 80 8.41 -19.40 10.67
C HIS A 80 9.49 -20.47 10.83
N ALA A 81 9.28 -21.61 10.18
CA ALA A 81 10.22 -22.71 10.16
C ALA A 81 10.37 -23.23 8.74
N ARG A 82 11.56 -23.11 8.17
CA ARG A 82 11.92 -23.81 6.94
C ARG A 82 12.34 -25.23 7.27
N ARG A 83 11.68 -26.20 6.66
CA ARG A 83 11.85 -27.64 6.86
C ARG A 83 12.63 -28.29 5.72
N PHE A 84 12.51 -27.77 4.50
CA PHE A 84 13.16 -28.29 3.31
C PHE A 84 13.71 -27.16 2.39
N PRO A 85 14.85 -27.37 1.70
CA PRO A 85 15.78 -28.51 1.86
C PRO A 85 16.53 -28.47 3.19
N VAL A 86 17.09 -29.62 3.61
CA VAL A 86 17.69 -29.80 4.95
C VAL A 86 18.82 -28.81 5.21
N ASN A 87 19.62 -28.52 4.19
CA ASN A 87 20.74 -27.56 4.22
C ASN A 87 20.30 -26.09 4.32
N GLU A 88 19.02 -25.78 4.13
CA GLU A 88 18.46 -24.42 4.17
C GLU A 88 17.52 -24.20 5.37
N ARG A 89 17.54 -25.10 6.37
CA ARG A 89 16.65 -25.03 7.53
C ARG A 89 16.95 -23.82 8.39
N TYR A 90 15.90 -23.12 8.77
CA TYR A 90 15.93 -22.07 9.78
C TYR A 90 14.62 -22.06 10.56
N ASN A 91 14.67 -21.53 11.77
CA ASN A 91 13.47 -21.18 12.52
C ASN A 91 13.66 -19.81 13.16
N TYR A 92 12.58 -19.04 13.21
CA TYR A 92 12.53 -17.83 14.01
C TYR A 92 11.09 -17.55 14.41
N TRP A 93 10.94 -16.75 15.44
CA TRP A 93 9.64 -16.32 15.92
C TRP A 93 9.75 -14.92 16.48
N TYR A 94 8.63 -14.21 16.47
CA TYR A 94 8.54 -12.90 17.07
C TYR A 94 7.14 -12.68 17.62
N ASP A 95 7.08 -11.80 18.62
CA ASP A 95 5.83 -11.31 19.19
C ASP A 95 5.02 -10.63 18.06
N TYR A 96 3.72 -10.90 18.03
CA TYR A 96 2.79 -10.40 17.03
C TYR A 96 1.51 -9.94 17.72
N PHE A 97 0.79 -8.99 17.13
CA PHE A 97 -0.43 -8.45 17.71
C PHE A 97 -1.50 -8.38 16.63
N MET A 98 -2.66 -8.99 16.91
CA MET A 98 -3.81 -8.99 16.03
C MET A 98 -5.03 -8.43 16.76
N VAL A 99 -5.92 -7.80 16.02
CA VAL A 99 -7.26 -7.42 16.46
C VAL A 99 -8.24 -8.23 15.65
N GLY A 100 -9.16 -8.90 16.34
CA GLY A 100 -10.34 -9.53 15.75
C GLY A 100 -11.51 -8.56 15.78
N ILE A 101 -12.24 -8.43 14.68
CA ILE A 101 -13.44 -7.62 14.59
C ILE A 101 -14.55 -8.31 13.79
N PRO A 102 -15.83 -8.18 14.18
CA PRO A 102 -16.93 -8.53 13.30
C PRO A 102 -16.98 -7.58 12.09
N VAL A 103 -17.14 -8.13 10.90
CA VAL A 103 -17.32 -7.36 9.66
C VAL A 103 -18.73 -6.77 9.64
N GLY A 104 -18.86 -5.52 9.18
CA GLY A 104 -20.09 -4.73 9.24
C GLY A 104 -20.23 -3.89 10.51
N PHE A 105 -19.38 -4.12 11.52
CA PHE A 105 -19.34 -3.27 12.71
C PHE A 105 -18.58 -1.97 12.42
N ARG A 106 -19.24 -0.82 12.62
CA ARG A 106 -18.68 0.52 12.36
C ARG A 106 -18.74 1.39 13.61
N GLY A 107 -17.59 1.71 14.19
CA GLY A 107 -17.56 2.49 15.43
C GLY A 107 -16.19 2.54 16.08
N ARG A 108 -16.16 2.99 17.34
CA ARG A 108 -14.96 3.04 18.17
C ARG A 108 -15.24 2.58 19.59
N ILE A 109 -14.19 2.09 20.26
CA ILE A 109 -14.22 1.72 21.67
C ILE A 109 -13.37 2.74 22.43
N GLY A 110 -14.03 3.69 23.09
CA GLY A 110 -13.38 4.83 23.73
C GLY A 110 -12.39 5.52 22.80
N ASN A 111 -11.15 5.68 23.28
CA ASN A 111 -10.00 6.14 22.51
C ASN A 111 -8.99 5.02 22.20
N LEU A 112 -9.39 3.77 22.41
CA LEU A 112 -8.51 2.62 22.25
C LEU A 112 -8.46 2.15 20.80
N ILE A 113 -9.61 1.83 20.20
CA ILE A 113 -9.68 1.28 18.84
C ILE A 113 -10.82 1.91 18.03
N SER A 114 -10.52 2.31 16.80
CA SER A 114 -11.48 2.73 15.78
C SER A 114 -11.60 1.64 14.71
N ILE A 115 -12.82 1.30 14.32
CA ILE A 115 -13.16 0.16 13.46
C ILE A 115 -14.03 0.65 12.29
N ASP A 116 -13.59 0.33 11.07
CA ASP A 116 -14.32 0.61 9.83
C ASP A 116 -14.73 2.09 9.73
N ASN A 117 -13.77 2.97 10.01
CA ASN A 117 -13.96 4.41 9.99
C ASN A 117 -12.99 5.10 9.05
N ASN A 118 -13.46 6.15 8.38
CA ASN A 118 -12.61 6.97 7.54
C ASN A 118 -11.83 7.99 8.39
N PRO A 119 -10.49 7.89 8.49
CA PRO A 119 -9.69 8.73 9.40
C PRO A 119 -9.74 10.23 9.10
N THR A 120 -10.20 10.63 7.91
CA THR A 120 -10.33 12.04 7.51
C THR A 120 -11.49 12.74 8.21
N SER A 121 -12.48 11.99 8.69
CA SER A 121 -13.69 12.53 9.33
C SER A 121 -13.60 12.64 10.86
N GLU A 122 -12.51 12.19 11.47
CA GLU A 122 -12.31 12.20 12.94
C GLU A 122 -11.59 13.47 13.43
N SER A 123 -12.12 14.07 14.51
CA SER A 123 -11.41 15.11 15.24
C SER A 123 -10.16 14.54 15.94
N ILE A 124 -9.20 15.39 16.33
CA ILE A 124 -7.97 14.96 17.02
C ILE A 124 -8.29 14.19 18.32
N LEU A 125 -9.34 14.61 19.02
CA LEU A 125 -9.81 14.00 20.27
C LEU A 125 -10.50 12.64 20.04
N GLU A 126 -11.03 12.40 18.85
CA GLU A 126 -11.69 11.13 18.50
C GLU A 126 -10.70 10.06 18.00
N LYS A 127 -9.50 10.48 17.58
CA LYS A 127 -8.49 9.54 17.10
C LYS A 127 -8.18 8.51 18.16
N CYS A 128 -8.28 7.25 17.76
CA CYS A 128 -7.95 6.13 18.63
C CYS A 128 -6.45 5.80 18.63
N TRP A 129 -6.02 4.98 19.58
CA TRP A 129 -4.65 4.46 19.64
C TRP A 129 -4.39 3.47 18.49
N PHE A 130 -5.35 2.58 18.27
CA PHE A 130 -5.40 1.61 17.19
C PHE A 130 -6.50 1.95 16.19
N THR A 131 -6.27 1.65 14.91
CA THR A 131 -7.26 1.88 13.85
C THR A 131 -7.30 0.70 12.88
N ILE A 132 -8.51 0.25 12.54
CA ILE A 132 -8.76 -0.62 11.39
C ILE A 132 -9.37 0.26 10.29
N ASP A 133 -8.51 0.74 9.41
CA ASP A 133 -8.85 1.62 8.30
C ASP A 133 -9.33 0.80 7.09
N PRO A 134 -10.60 0.92 6.67
CA PRO A 134 -11.14 0.13 5.56
C PRO A 134 -10.41 0.36 4.24
N ALA A 135 -9.80 1.54 4.04
CA ALA A 135 -9.04 1.85 2.82
C ALA A 135 -7.84 0.91 2.59
N ARG A 136 -7.44 0.14 3.62
CA ARG A 136 -6.27 -0.74 3.57
C ARG A 136 -6.60 -2.20 3.30
N TYR A 137 -7.86 -2.61 3.32
CA TYR A 137 -8.25 -4.03 3.20
C TYR A 137 -8.92 -4.35 1.88
N LEU A 138 -8.79 -5.61 1.44
CA LEU A 138 -9.16 -6.15 0.13
C LEU A 138 -8.57 -5.34 -1.04
N GLU A 139 -9.14 -4.17 -1.32
CA GLU A 139 -8.81 -3.30 -2.44
C GLU A 139 -8.42 -1.87 -1.98
N PRO A 140 -7.20 -1.37 -2.30
CA PRO A 140 -6.72 -0.05 -1.88
C PRO A 140 -7.45 1.16 -2.48
N GLY A 141 -8.18 0.98 -3.59
CA GLY A 141 -8.83 2.05 -4.35
C GLY A 141 -10.18 2.53 -3.84
N SER A 142 -10.78 1.81 -2.88
CA SER A 142 -12.14 2.02 -2.42
C SER A 142 -12.19 2.59 -1.00
N SER A 143 -11.57 3.75 -0.77
CA SER A 143 -11.48 4.35 0.58
C SER A 143 -12.83 4.81 1.15
N ASP A 144 -13.81 4.97 0.29
CA ASP A 144 -15.20 5.35 0.58
C ASP A 144 -16.07 4.15 0.99
N LEU A 145 -15.68 2.94 0.58
CA LEU A 145 -16.39 1.70 0.91
C LEU A 145 -15.96 1.14 2.27
N THR A 146 -16.91 0.47 2.90
CA THR A 146 -16.73 -0.20 4.19
C THR A 146 -16.23 -1.63 4.03
N LEU A 147 -15.81 -2.25 5.13
CA LEU A 147 -15.29 -3.63 5.10
C LEU A 147 -16.33 -4.63 4.56
N GLU A 148 -17.61 -4.46 4.91
CA GLU A 148 -18.70 -5.32 4.45
C GLU A 148 -18.99 -5.15 2.95
N GLU A 149 -19.08 -3.91 2.47
CA GLU A 149 -19.29 -3.62 1.04
C GLU A 149 -18.14 -4.17 0.19
N LYS A 150 -16.90 -3.99 0.65
CA LYS A 150 -15.71 -4.54 -0.02
C LYS A 150 -15.73 -6.06 -0.06
N LEU A 151 -16.13 -6.70 1.04
CA LEU A 151 -16.23 -8.16 1.10
C LEU A 151 -17.26 -8.68 0.09
N HIS A 152 -18.44 -8.06 0.02
CA HIS A 152 -19.47 -8.44 -0.95
C HIS A 152 -18.99 -8.27 -2.39
N ILE A 153 -18.37 -7.13 -2.72
CA ILE A 153 -17.82 -6.88 -4.06
C ILE A 153 -16.75 -7.92 -4.40
N PHE A 154 -15.86 -8.24 -3.46
CA PHE A 154 -14.82 -9.25 -3.66
C PHE A 154 -15.42 -10.63 -3.94
N LEU A 155 -16.39 -11.08 -3.14
CA LEU A 155 -17.05 -12.38 -3.31
C LEU A 155 -17.79 -12.46 -4.65
N THR A 156 -18.54 -11.42 -5.01
CA THR A 156 -19.22 -11.37 -6.32
C THR A 156 -18.22 -11.38 -7.48
N ASN A 157 -17.10 -10.67 -7.37
CA ASN A 157 -16.07 -10.63 -8.41
C ASN A 157 -15.41 -11.99 -8.67
N ILE A 158 -15.36 -12.88 -7.67
CA ILE A 158 -14.84 -14.24 -7.82
C ILE A 158 -15.94 -15.28 -8.12
N GLY A 159 -17.18 -14.84 -8.33
CA GLY A 159 -18.32 -15.70 -8.66
C GLY A 159 -18.99 -16.37 -7.45
N GLU A 160 -18.64 -15.97 -6.23
CA GLU A 160 -19.28 -16.47 -5.01
C GLU A 160 -20.49 -15.61 -4.64
N ASN A 161 -21.51 -16.23 -4.03
CA ASN A 161 -22.71 -15.52 -3.59
C ASN A 161 -22.51 -14.94 -2.18
N PRO A 162 -22.52 -13.61 -1.97
CA PRO A 162 -22.36 -13.02 -0.65
C PRO A 162 -23.40 -13.48 0.38
N LYS A 163 -24.60 -13.89 -0.07
CA LYS A 163 -25.65 -14.40 0.82
C LYS A 163 -25.31 -15.75 1.47
N GLU A 164 -24.33 -16.48 0.94
CA GLU A 164 -23.81 -17.70 1.59
C GLU A 164 -22.98 -17.35 2.84
N PHE A 165 -22.51 -16.12 2.96
CA PHE A 165 -21.62 -15.65 4.02
C PHE A 165 -22.18 -14.40 4.73
N PRO A 166 -23.37 -14.47 5.35
CA PRO A 166 -24.02 -13.30 5.97
C PRO A 166 -23.30 -12.76 7.21
N TYR A 167 -22.33 -13.53 7.73
CA TYR A 167 -21.46 -13.13 8.83
C TYR A 167 -20.00 -13.36 8.46
N ALA A 168 -19.16 -12.40 8.80
CA ALA A 168 -17.72 -12.52 8.66
C ALA A 168 -17.01 -11.92 9.88
N TYR A 169 -15.84 -12.47 10.21
CA TYR A 169 -14.98 -11.98 11.27
C TYR A 169 -13.56 -11.81 10.74
N MET A 170 -13.01 -10.60 10.87
CA MET A 170 -11.69 -10.27 10.34
C MET A 170 -10.66 -10.22 11.46
N LEU A 171 -9.50 -10.81 11.23
CA LEU A 171 -8.34 -10.77 12.12
C LEU A 171 -7.16 -10.10 11.40
N SER A 172 -6.73 -8.94 11.90
CA SER A 172 -5.68 -8.13 11.27
C SER A 172 -4.77 -7.44 12.30
N VAL A 173 -3.57 -7.03 11.88
CA VAL A 173 -2.73 -6.11 12.66
C VAL A 173 -3.34 -4.71 12.54
N PRO A 174 -3.64 -4.01 13.66
CA PRO A 174 -4.19 -2.65 13.57
C PRO A 174 -3.11 -1.64 13.18
N GLN A 175 -3.55 -0.51 12.65
CA GLN A 175 -2.71 0.66 12.45
C GLN A 175 -2.41 1.32 13.79
N PHE A 176 -1.17 1.77 13.98
CA PHE A 176 -0.72 2.56 15.12
C PHE A 176 0.03 3.81 14.62
N LEU A 177 -0.37 5.01 15.06
CA LEU A 177 0.22 6.29 14.63
C LEU A 177 0.46 6.37 13.10
N TRP A 178 -0.55 6.07 12.28
CA TRP A 178 -0.46 6.06 10.81
C TRP A 178 0.35 4.90 10.21
N TRP A 179 1.12 4.16 11.02
CA TRP A 179 1.93 3.03 10.61
C TRP A 179 1.15 1.73 10.71
N GLN A 180 1.18 0.95 9.64
CA GLN A 180 0.65 -0.40 9.61
C GLN A 180 1.44 -1.20 8.59
N LYS A 181 1.94 -2.37 9.00
CA LYS A 181 2.50 -3.37 8.10
C LYS A 181 1.97 -4.73 8.52
N PHE A 182 1.01 -5.25 7.77
CA PHE A 182 0.44 -6.57 7.98
C PHE A 182 0.87 -7.48 6.84
N VAL A 183 1.48 -8.61 7.16
CA VAL A 183 1.88 -9.64 6.18
C VAL A 183 0.66 -10.46 5.77
N ILE A 184 -0.25 -10.69 6.71
CA ILE A 184 -1.46 -11.48 6.48
C ILE A 184 -2.65 -10.89 7.24
N THR A 185 -3.82 -10.89 6.59
CA THR A 185 -5.13 -10.67 7.19
C THR A 185 -5.99 -11.89 6.94
N TYR A 186 -6.74 -12.32 7.96
CA TYR A 186 -7.67 -13.45 7.84
C TYR A 186 -9.10 -12.93 7.88
N TRP A 187 -9.93 -13.40 6.96
CA TRP A 187 -11.37 -13.25 6.98
C TRP A 187 -11.99 -14.62 7.17
N TYR A 188 -12.67 -14.82 8.29
CA TYR A 188 -13.43 -16.02 8.58
C TYR A 188 -14.85 -15.79 8.10
N LEU A 189 -15.34 -16.63 7.18
CA LEU A 189 -16.65 -16.50 6.56
C LEU A 189 -17.58 -17.60 7.09
N TYR A 190 -18.73 -17.18 7.58
CA TYR A 190 -19.67 -18.07 8.25
C TYR A 190 -20.98 -18.15 7.48
N SER A 191 -21.54 -19.35 7.43
CA SER A 191 -22.84 -19.62 6.84
C SER A 191 -23.99 -18.94 7.61
N PRO A 192 -25.22 -18.89 7.06
CA PRO A 192 -26.40 -18.48 7.83
C PRO A 192 -26.61 -19.29 9.11
N ALA A 193 -26.15 -20.53 9.15
CA ALA A 193 -26.17 -21.38 10.34
C ALA A 193 -25.08 -21.01 11.37
N ARG A 194 -24.25 -19.98 11.11
CA ARG A 194 -23.11 -19.54 11.93
C ARG A 194 -21.99 -20.58 12.02
N GLU A 195 -21.87 -21.44 11.02
CA GLU A 195 -20.75 -22.39 10.90
C GLU A 195 -19.64 -21.77 10.02
N LEU A 196 -18.38 -21.94 10.43
CA LEU A 196 -17.24 -21.53 9.62
C LEU A 196 -17.12 -22.43 8.38
N THR A 197 -17.26 -21.85 7.18
CA THR A 197 -17.31 -22.61 5.91
C THR A 197 -16.28 -22.18 4.89
N ALA A 198 -15.78 -20.94 4.95
CA ALA A 198 -14.76 -20.45 4.04
C ALA A 198 -13.85 -19.42 4.70
N MET A 199 -12.74 -19.10 4.05
CA MET A 199 -11.86 -18.03 4.45
C MET A 199 -11.36 -17.22 3.26
N ILE A 200 -11.02 -15.96 3.53
CA ILE A 200 -10.16 -15.16 2.66
C ILE A 200 -8.86 -14.90 3.40
N MET A 201 -7.73 -15.15 2.75
CA MET A 201 -6.43 -14.69 3.22
C MET A 201 -5.93 -13.58 2.31
N GLU A 202 -5.73 -12.40 2.90
CA GLU A 202 -5.01 -11.32 2.24
C GLU A 202 -3.55 -11.44 2.59
N VAL A 203 -2.70 -11.69 1.60
CA VAL A 203 -1.25 -11.77 1.80
C VAL A 203 -0.61 -10.55 1.18
N ASN A 204 0.12 -9.78 1.99
CA ASN A 204 0.98 -8.70 1.49
C ASN A 204 2.44 -9.13 1.59
N ASN A 205 3.17 -8.94 0.50
CA ASN A 205 4.61 -9.17 0.53
C ASN A 205 5.37 -7.92 0.98
N SER A 206 6.70 -8.05 1.06
CA SER A 206 7.57 -6.94 1.45
C SER A 206 7.63 -5.81 0.42
N PHE A 207 7.02 -5.95 -0.76
CA PHE A 207 6.98 -4.96 -1.83
C PHE A 207 5.65 -4.19 -1.90
N TYR A 208 4.77 -4.38 -0.91
CA TYR A 208 3.39 -3.84 -0.92
C TYR A 208 2.54 -4.36 -2.07
N GLU A 209 2.90 -5.51 -2.64
CA GLU A 209 2.02 -6.27 -3.53
C GLU A 209 1.12 -7.15 -2.66
N ARG A 210 -0.14 -7.28 -3.08
CA ARG A 210 -1.18 -7.98 -2.33
C ARG A 210 -1.85 -9.04 -3.18
N ARG A 211 -2.11 -10.19 -2.57
CA ARG A 211 -2.98 -11.22 -3.14
C ARG A 211 -4.07 -11.57 -2.13
N ASN A 212 -5.32 -11.45 -2.57
CA ASN A 212 -6.48 -11.93 -1.83
C ASN A 212 -6.81 -13.34 -2.33
N ILE A 213 -6.93 -14.30 -1.42
CA ILE A 213 -7.13 -15.72 -1.76
C ILE A 213 -8.35 -16.22 -1.00
N PHE A 214 -9.41 -16.55 -1.74
CA PHE A 214 -10.57 -17.26 -1.22
C PHE A 214 -10.36 -18.76 -1.32
N PHE A 215 -10.75 -19.49 -0.29
CA PHE A 215 -10.83 -20.95 -0.33
C PHE A 215 -11.89 -21.44 0.65
N ARG A 216 -12.62 -22.49 0.25
CA ARG A 216 -13.57 -23.18 1.11
C ARG A 216 -12.82 -24.07 2.11
N LEU A 217 -13.41 -24.23 3.28
CA LEU A 217 -12.83 -25.01 4.36
C LEU A 217 -13.45 -26.40 4.43
N SER A 218 -12.62 -27.40 4.67
CA SER A 218 -13.03 -28.74 5.03
C SER A 218 -12.87 -28.92 6.54
N GLN A 219 -13.88 -29.53 7.15
CA GLN A 219 -13.88 -29.88 8.56
C GLN A 219 -12.78 -30.90 8.87
N ASP A 220 -12.01 -30.68 9.95
CA ASP A 220 -10.94 -31.55 10.41
C ASP A 220 -11.02 -31.78 11.92
N GLY A 221 -10.69 -32.99 12.37
CA GLY A 221 -10.62 -33.33 13.78
C GLY A 221 -11.96 -33.62 14.47
N MET A 222 -11.88 -33.69 15.80
CA MET A 222 -12.99 -34.13 16.65
C MET A 222 -14.14 -33.10 16.67
N PRO A 223 -15.39 -33.56 16.85
CA PRO A 223 -16.49 -32.67 17.16
C PRO A 223 -16.18 -31.85 18.42
N VAL A 224 -16.74 -30.64 18.44
CA VAL A 224 -16.73 -29.78 19.63
C VAL A 224 -17.99 -30.13 20.41
N ASP A 225 -17.81 -30.73 21.60
CA ASP A 225 -18.92 -31.11 22.47
C ASP A 225 -19.41 -29.93 23.35
N GLU A 226 -18.74 -28.78 23.27
CA GLU A 226 -19.15 -27.59 24.01
C GLU A 226 -20.36 -26.91 23.35
N PRO A 227 -21.43 -26.63 24.11
CA PRO A 227 -22.58 -25.91 23.58
C PRO A 227 -22.20 -24.47 23.20
N PRO A 228 -22.83 -23.90 22.15
CA PRO A 228 -22.57 -22.51 21.76
C PRO A 228 -22.80 -21.57 22.94
N HIS A 229 -21.87 -20.63 23.16
CA HIS A 229 -22.07 -19.60 24.17
C HIS A 229 -23.35 -18.80 23.91
N PRO A 230 -24.08 -18.38 24.95
CA PRO A 230 -25.28 -17.57 24.77
C PRO A 230 -24.94 -16.24 24.08
N PRO A 231 -25.85 -15.70 23.26
CA PRO A 231 -25.66 -14.39 22.66
C PRO A 231 -25.49 -13.33 23.74
N SER A 232 -24.58 -12.38 23.52
CA SER A 232 -24.34 -11.28 24.45
C SER A 232 -24.86 -9.97 23.87
N THR A 233 -25.50 -9.15 24.70
CA THR A 233 -26.00 -7.83 24.30
C THR A 233 -25.00 -6.77 24.73
N ILE A 234 -24.58 -5.93 23.78
CA ILE A 234 -23.67 -4.81 23.98
C ILE A 234 -24.45 -3.52 23.78
N VAL A 235 -24.42 -2.63 24.77
CA VAL A 235 -25.05 -1.31 24.66
C VAL A 235 -24.04 -0.31 24.11
N ALA A 236 -24.37 0.31 22.99
CA ALA A 236 -23.58 1.34 22.34
C ALA A 236 -24.25 2.71 22.41
N SER A 237 -23.46 3.77 22.41
CA SER A 237 -23.95 5.13 22.16
C SER A 237 -23.84 5.46 20.66
N ALA A 238 -24.87 6.07 20.07
CA ALA A 238 -24.79 6.54 18.69
C ALA A 238 -24.03 7.88 18.62
N LYS A 239 -23.13 8.05 17.64
CA LYS A 239 -22.42 9.32 17.44
C LYS A 239 -23.43 10.42 17.07
N GLY A 240 -23.39 11.54 17.79
CA GLY A 240 -24.21 12.72 17.50
C GLY A 240 -25.67 12.64 17.95
N VAL A 241 -26.07 11.54 18.60
CA VAL A 241 -27.43 11.34 19.13
C VAL A 241 -27.34 10.86 20.58
N SER A 242 -28.27 11.27 21.44
CA SER A 242 -28.33 10.79 22.84
C SER A 242 -28.90 9.36 22.96
N GLU A 243 -29.16 8.68 21.85
CA GLU A 243 -29.76 7.35 21.81
C GLU A 243 -28.72 6.26 22.04
N SER A 244 -29.13 5.25 22.83
CA SER A 244 -28.40 4.01 22.99
C SER A 244 -28.92 2.94 22.03
N VAL A 245 -28.01 2.22 21.38
CA VAL A 245 -28.33 1.11 20.47
C VAL A 245 -27.91 -0.20 21.13
N SER A 246 -28.81 -1.17 21.20
CA SER A 246 -28.49 -2.54 21.63
C SER A 246 -28.01 -3.37 20.45
N LEU A 247 -26.78 -3.87 20.56
CA LEU A 247 -26.17 -4.78 19.57
C LEU A 247 -26.10 -6.18 20.15
N HIS A 248 -26.45 -7.19 19.36
CA HIS A 248 -26.38 -8.60 19.71
C HIS A 248 -25.13 -9.22 19.08
N SER A 249 -24.23 -9.69 19.93
CA SER A 249 -23.08 -10.50 19.56
C SER A 249 -23.45 -11.97 19.67
N LEU A 250 -23.60 -12.61 18.51
CA LEU A 250 -23.91 -14.02 18.34
C LEU A 250 -22.63 -14.85 18.45
N SER A 251 -22.77 -16.08 18.94
CA SER A 251 -21.68 -17.06 19.00
C SER A 251 -21.63 -17.93 17.75
N SER A 252 -20.44 -18.43 17.44
CA SER A 252 -20.26 -19.43 16.38
C SER A 252 -20.98 -20.74 16.74
N ALA A 253 -21.58 -21.37 15.75
CA ALA A 253 -22.21 -22.69 15.84
C ALA A 253 -21.39 -23.78 15.13
N SER A 254 -20.11 -23.52 14.87
CA SER A 254 -19.17 -24.49 14.30
C SER A 254 -19.16 -25.81 15.06
N LYS A 255 -19.20 -26.94 14.34
CA LYS A 255 -19.26 -28.27 14.96
C LYS A 255 -17.89 -28.90 15.20
N LYS A 256 -16.83 -28.26 14.70
CA LYS A 256 -15.49 -28.84 14.62
C LYS A 256 -14.45 -27.86 15.10
N LYS A 257 -13.42 -28.39 15.75
CA LYS A 257 -12.35 -27.58 16.33
C LYS A 257 -11.37 -27.08 15.27
N TYR A 258 -11.11 -27.88 14.24
CA TYR A 258 -10.13 -27.56 13.20
C TYR A 258 -10.77 -27.53 11.82
N TYR A 259 -10.20 -26.68 10.98
CA TYR A 259 -10.59 -26.50 9.61
C TYR A 259 -9.33 -26.52 8.74
N LYS A 260 -9.42 -27.20 7.61
CA LYS A 260 -8.36 -27.29 6.61
C LYS A 260 -8.79 -26.55 5.34
N GLY A 261 -7.85 -25.87 4.72
CA GLY A 261 -8.03 -25.21 3.43
C GLY A 261 -6.83 -25.44 2.54
N TYR A 262 -7.06 -25.42 1.23
CA TYR A 262 -6.03 -25.61 0.21
C TYR A 262 -6.12 -24.51 -0.84
N TYR A 263 -4.98 -24.03 -1.32
CA TYR A 263 -4.92 -23.19 -2.50
C TYR A 263 -3.53 -23.19 -3.15
N ASP A 264 -3.50 -22.89 -4.44
CA ASP A 264 -2.25 -22.79 -5.20
C ASP A 264 -1.48 -21.52 -4.87
N LYS A 265 -0.17 -21.64 -4.75
CA LYS A 265 0.69 -20.54 -4.35
C LYS A 265 1.09 -19.70 -5.56
N VAL A 266 0.26 -18.71 -5.86
CA VAL A 266 0.42 -17.78 -7.00
C VAL A 266 0.99 -16.41 -6.62
N PHE A 267 1.69 -16.31 -5.48
CA PHE A 267 2.27 -15.05 -5.02
C PHE A 267 3.69 -15.22 -4.49
N PHE A 268 4.48 -14.16 -4.64
CA PHE A 268 5.84 -14.08 -4.13
C PHE A 268 5.86 -13.49 -2.71
N GLY A 269 5.79 -14.37 -1.70
CA GLY A 269 5.71 -13.97 -0.30
C GLY A 269 7.05 -13.59 0.35
N SER A 270 8.17 -14.13 -0.15
CA SER A 270 9.50 -13.96 0.45
C SER A 270 10.62 -14.05 -0.58
N PRO A 271 11.71 -13.26 -0.46
CA PRO A 271 12.90 -13.38 -1.31
C PRO A 271 13.61 -14.74 -1.27
N PHE A 272 13.24 -15.63 -0.35
CA PHE A 272 13.87 -16.94 -0.20
C PHE A 272 13.00 -18.08 -0.75
N GLU A 273 11.86 -17.76 -1.34
CA GLU A 273 10.86 -18.74 -1.68
C GLU A 273 10.24 -18.44 -3.06
N LYS A 274 10.26 -19.44 -3.95
CA LYS A 274 9.70 -19.33 -5.31
C LYS A 274 8.17 -19.28 -5.29
N VAL A 275 7.61 -18.75 -6.39
CA VAL A 275 6.20 -18.94 -6.74
C VAL A 275 5.99 -20.37 -7.22
N GLY A 276 4.80 -20.92 -6.99
CA GLY A 276 4.46 -22.30 -7.34
C GLY A 276 4.40 -23.25 -6.15
N GLY A 277 3.86 -24.45 -6.40
CA GLY A 277 3.40 -25.36 -5.36
C GLY A 277 2.08 -24.88 -4.74
N TYR A 278 1.79 -25.33 -3.52
CA TYR A 278 0.52 -25.06 -2.86
C TYR A 278 0.68 -24.75 -1.38
N ILE A 279 -0.31 -24.07 -0.81
CA ILE A 279 -0.39 -23.81 0.62
C ILE A 279 -1.50 -24.64 1.23
N LEU A 280 -1.17 -25.37 2.28
CA LEU A 280 -2.14 -26.00 3.16
C LEU A 280 -2.34 -25.11 4.39
N SER A 281 -3.58 -24.68 4.61
CA SER A 281 -4.00 -23.94 5.81
C SER A 281 -4.67 -24.89 6.79
N LYS A 282 -4.28 -24.84 8.06
CA LYS A 282 -4.99 -25.48 9.18
C LYS A 282 -5.25 -24.44 10.25
N THR A 283 -6.51 -24.15 10.51
CA THR A 283 -6.93 -23.12 11.47
C THR A 283 -7.98 -23.65 12.45
N VAL A 284 -8.15 -22.95 13.57
CA VAL A 284 -9.30 -23.11 14.46
C VAL A 284 -10.34 -22.04 14.17
N ASP A 285 -11.59 -22.31 14.54
CA ASP A 285 -12.59 -21.26 14.68
C ASP A 285 -12.28 -20.42 15.93
N ILE A 286 -11.87 -19.18 15.69
CA ILE A 286 -11.45 -18.24 16.74
C ILE A 286 -12.61 -17.70 17.58
N LEU A 287 -13.86 -17.94 17.17
CA LEU A 287 -15.04 -17.55 17.92
C LEU A 287 -15.53 -18.64 18.88
N GLN A 288 -14.94 -19.85 18.83
CA GLN A 288 -15.24 -20.93 19.78
C GLN A 288 -14.20 -21.11 20.89
N GLY A 289 -12.94 -20.79 20.63
CA GLY A 289 -11.86 -21.00 21.60
C GLY A 289 -11.17 -19.70 21.98
N PRO A 290 -10.62 -19.59 23.21
CA PRO A 290 -9.84 -18.42 23.60
C PRO A 290 -8.54 -18.33 22.78
N SER A 291 -8.02 -19.46 22.29
CA SER A 291 -6.71 -19.51 21.66
C SER A 291 -6.78 -19.39 20.13
N LEU A 292 -6.32 -18.27 19.58
CA LEU A 292 -5.96 -18.15 18.17
C LEU A 292 -4.93 -19.22 17.79
N GLN A 293 -5.19 -20.01 16.75
CA GLN A 293 -4.21 -20.93 16.15
C GLN A 293 -4.45 -21.12 14.66
N SER A 294 -3.49 -20.68 13.84
CA SER A 294 -3.48 -20.88 12.40
C SER A 294 -2.08 -21.33 11.95
N THR A 295 -2.02 -22.38 11.15
CA THR A 295 -0.78 -22.95 10.60
C THR A 295 -0.89 -23.01 9.08
N LEU A 296 0.05 -22.36 8.41
CA LEU A 296 0.19 -22.36 6.95
C LEU A 296 1.44 -23.16 6.58
N SER A 297 1.29 -24.14 5.71
CA SER A 297 2.42 -24.93 5.20
C SER A 297 2.53 -24.71 3.70
N SER A 298 3.65 -24.12 3.27
CA SER A 298 4.02 -24.04 1.85
C SER A 298 4.70 -25.32 1.44
N ASN A 299 4.12 -25.99 0.45
CA ASN A 299 4.63 -27.22 -0.13
C ASN A 299 5.15 -26.94 -1.54
N ASP A 300 6.12 -27.73 -1.98
CA ASP A 300 6.51 -27.78 -3.38
C ASP A 300 5.51 -28.61 -4.21
N PRO A 301 5.64 -28.61 -5.55
CA PRO A 301 4.82 -29.46 -6.41
C PRO A 301 4.93 -30.96 -6.11
N ASP A 302 6.04 -31.40 -5.51
CA ASP A 302 6.28 -32.80 -5.12
C ASP A 302 5.67 -33.16 -3.75
N GLY A 303 5.04 -32.19 -3.08
CA GLY A 303 4.33 -32.36 -1.82
C GLY A 303 5.20 -32.24 -0.55
N GLN A 304 6.47 -31.87 -0.67
CA GLN A 304 7.35 -31.67 0.49
C GLN A 304 7.08 -30.33 1.15
N VAL A 305 6.95 -30.35 2.48
CA VAL A 305 6.77 -29.13 3.28
C VAL A 305 8.07 -28.33 3.29
N LYS A 306 8.07 -27.18 2.60
CA LYS A 306 9.21 -26.27 2.57
C LYS A 306 9.23 -25.34 3.77
N VAL A 307 8.15 -24.60 3.98
CA VAL A 307 8.08 -23.58 5.04
C VAL A 307 6.75 -23.69 5.76
N THR A 308 6.81 -23.78 7.08
CA THR A 308 5.63 -23.71 7.95
C THR A 308 5.63 -22.36 8.66
N SER A 309 4.50 -21.65 8.58
CA SER A 309 4.25 -20.42 9.33
C SER A 309 3.11 -20.68 10.30
N ARG A 310 3.31 -20.39 11.59
CA ARG A 310 2.28 -20.59 12.62
C ARG A 310 2.02 -19.29 13.37
N LEU A 311 0.77 -18.86 13.33
CA LEU A 311 0.21 -17.81 14.16
C LEU A 311 -0.52 -18.46 15.34
N ALA A 312 -0.06 -18.20 16.55
CA ALA A 312 -0.70 -18.71 17.77
C ALA A 312 -0.91 -17.57 18.76
N SER A 313 -2.00 -17.64 19.52
CA SER A 313 -2.25 -16.78 20.68
C SER A 313 -1.13 -16.93 21.71
N TRP A 314 -0.85 -15.82 22.37
CA TRP A 314 0.06 -15.72 23.50
C TRP A 314 -0.78 -15.33 24.73
N GLY A 315 -1.43 -16.32 25.35
CA GLY A 315 -2.41 -16.10 26.40
C GLY A 315 -3.80 -15.76 25.88
N ASP A 316 -4.68 -15.37 26.79
CA ASP A 316 -6.09 -15.11 26.48
C ASP A 316 -6.30 -13.76 25.75
N PRO A 317 -7.31 -13.67 24.89
CA PRO A 317 -7.67 -12.44 24.23
C PRO A 317 -8.20 -11.42 25.24
N VAL A 318 -7.79 -10.17 25.08
CA VAL A 318 -8.29 -9.08 25.91
C VAL A 318 -9.55 -8.52 25.27
N ASP A 319 -10.65 -8.54 26.01
CA ASP A 319 -11.90 -7.91 25.62
C ASP A 319 -11.88 -6.41 26.00
N PRO A 320 -11.79 -5.50 25.01
CA PRO A 320 -11.72 -4.06 25.26
C PRO A 320 -13.04 -3.45 25.76
N LEU A 321 -14.12 -4.22 25.92
CA LEU A 321 -15.37 -3.71 26.48
C LEU A 321 -15.52 -4.03 27.97
N THR A 322 -14.82 -5.07 28.43
CA THR A 322 -14.93 -5.58 29.82
C THR A 322 -13.63 -5.48 30.60
N ALA A 323 -12.48 -5.33 29.92
CA ALA A 323 -11.18 -5.21 30.56
C ALA A 323 -11.06 -3.93 31.41
N SER A 324 -10.33 -4.05 32.52
CA SER A 324 -9.98 -2.89 33.33
C SER A 324 -9.05 -1.94 32.55
N GLY A 325 -9.08 -0.65 32.87
CA GLY A 325 -8.16 0.32 32.27
C GLY A 325 -6.69 -0.03 32.50
N TRP A 326 -6.36 -0.67 33.62
CA TRP A 326 -5.01 -1.16 33.91
C TRP A 326 -4.60 -2.31 32.98
N THR A 327 -5.48 -3.28 32.75
CA THR A 327 -5.26 -4.37 31.79
C THR A 327 -5.00 -3.82 30.39
N ILE A 328 -5.77 -2.80 29.96
CA ILE A 328 -5.55 -2.12 28.68
C ILE A 328 -4.23 -1.35 28.66
N ALA A 329 -3.89 -0.61 29.72
CA ALA A 329 -2.61 0.10 29.80
C ALA A 329 -1.41 -0.87 29.67
N GLN A 330 -1.44 -1.98 30.41
CA GLN A 330 -0.43 -3.04 30.33
C GLN A 330 -0.37 -3.64 28.92
N PHE A 331 -1.51 -3.88 28.30
CA PHE A 331 -1.58 -4.39 26.93
C PHE A 331 -0.94 -3.42 25.94
N ILE A 332 -1.32 -2.14 25.96
CA ILE A 332 -0.77 -1.10 25.08
C ILE A 332 0.75 -1.00 25.26
N ALA A 333 1.23 -0.90 26.49
CA ALA A 333 2.66 -0.78 26.79
C ALA A 333 3.45 -1.98 26.23
N ARG A 334 2.89 -3.19 26.37
CA ARG A 334 3.52 -4.43 25.91
C ARG A 334 3.47 -4.63 24.40
N TRP A 335 2.41 -4.21 23.70
CA TRP A 335 2.16 -4.65 22.32
C TRP A 335 2.30 -3.54 21.27
N THR A 336 2.27 -2.27 21.65
CA THR A 336 2.40 -1.16 20.70
C THR A 336 3.72 -1.19 19.92
N HIS A 337 4.83 -1.52 20.61
CA HIS A 337 6.15 -1.57 19.99
C HIS A 337 6.27 -2.65 18.91
N VAL A 338 5.42 -3.68 18.94
CA VAL A 338 5.48 -4.81 18.01
C VAL A 338 5.25 -4.35 16.57
N GLY A 339 4.31 -3.43 16.34
CA GLY A 339 4.09 -2.86 15.01
C GLY A 339 5.32 -2.12 14.47
N VAL A 340 5.91 -1.25 15.28
CA VAL A 340 7.05 -0.39 14.90
C VAL A 340 8.35 -1.20 14.76
N MET A 341 8.61 -2.12 15.69
CA MET A 341 9.85 -2.91 15.75
C MET A 341 9.80 -4.19 14.90
N SER A 342 8.65 -4.55 14.33
CA SER A 342 8.52 -5.71 13.46
C SER A 342 9.43 -5.61 12.23
N TRP A 343 9.47 -4.45 11.58
CA TRP A 343 10.26 -4.27 10.35
C TRP A 343 11.76 -4.44 10.57
N PRO A 344 12.41 -3.77 11.55
CA PRO A 344 13.83 -4.01 11.84
C PRO A 344 14.13 -5.48 12.20
N ARG A 345 13.24 -6.14 12.94
CA ARG A 345 13.39 -7.56 13.30
C ARG A 345 13.32 -8.46 12.05
N ILE A 346 12.37 -8.23 11.15
CA ILE A 346 12.25 -8.97 9.89
C ILE A 346 13.51 -8.80 9.04
N VAL A 347 14.04 -7.57 8.93
CA VAL A 347 15.27 -7.31 8.20
C VAL A 347 16.47 -8.03 8.84
N LYS A 348 16.61 -7.98 10.18
CA LYS A 348 17.66 -8.70 10.90
C LYS A 348 17.61 -10.20 10.61
N GLU A 349 16.44 -10.83 10.71
CA GLU A 349 16.30 -12.26 10.43
C GLU A 349 16.54 -12.58 8.95
N ALA A 350 16.08 -11.75 8.02
CA ALA A 350 16.35 -11.93 6.59
C ALA A 350 17.86 -11.87 6.28
N LEU A 351 18.58 -10.91 6.87
CA LEU A 351 20.04 -10.80 6.74
C LEU A 351 20.74 -12.00 7.38
N ARG A 352 20.28 -12.45 8.56
CA ARG A 352 20.80 -13.65 9.22
C ARG A 352 20.63 -14.89 8.34
N ILE A 353 19.44 -15.10 7.77
CA ILE A 353 19.14 -16.20 6.86
C ILE A 353 20.02 -16.14 5.62
N ARG A 354 20.20 -14.94 5.04
CA ARG A 354 21.03 -14.75 3.85
C ARG A 354 22.50 -15.05 4.11
N PHE A 355 23.08 -14.45 5.15
CA PHE A 355 24.53 -14.50 5.38
C PHE A 355 24.99 -15.72 6.17
N ARG A 356 24.14 -16.29 7.04
CA ARG A 356 24.47 -17.50 7.81
C ARG A 356 23.86 -18.78 7.23
N GLY A 357 22.73 -18.69 6.54
CA GLY A 357 22.00 -19.85 6.02
C GLY A 357 22.29 -20.21 4.57
N ASN A 358 23.17 -19.47 3.88
CA ASN A 358 23.49 -19.65 2.45
C ASN A 358 22.28 -19.66 1.50
N LEU A 359 21.11 -19.19 1.93
CA LEU A 359 19.93 -19.14 1.07
C LEU A 359 20.13 -18.16 -0.07
N LYS A 360 19.83 -18.64 -1.28
CA LYS A 360 19.86 -17.80 -2.49
C LYS A 360 18.78 -16.73 -2.38
N TYR A 361 19.19 -15.48 -2.55
CA TYR A 361 18.25 -14.38 -2.70
C TYR A 361 17.63 -14.46 -4.10
N LEU A 362 16.32 -14.67 -4.15
CA LEU A 362 15.55 -14.71 -5.39
C LEU A 362 15.21 -13.29 -5.83
N GLN A 363 15.19 -13.09 -7.13
CA GLN A 363 14.73 -11.86 -7.74
C GLN A 363 13.24 -11.72 -7.44
N ARG A 364 12.75 -10.48 -7.38
CA ARG A 364 11.32 -10.22 -7.28
C ARG A 364 10.68 -10.41 -8.66
N PRO A 365 9.67 -11.28 -8.83
CA PRO A 365 8.87 -11.34 -10.04
C PRO A 365 7.81 -10.25 -10.07
N GLU A 366 7.17 -10.02 -11.21
CA GLU A 366 5.92 -9.26 -11.23
C GLU A 366 4.76 -10.13 -10.75
N VAL A 367 3.64 -9.51 -10.36
CA VAL A 367 2.51 -10.25 -9.77
C VAL A 367 1.69 -10.98 -10.84
N HIS A 368 0.95 -12.02 -10.42
CA HIS A 368 0.03 -12.73 -11.30
C HIS A 368 -1.31 -11.97 -11.49
N PRO A 369 -2.05 -12.27 -12.59
CA PRO A 369 -3.41 -11.75 -12.80
C PRO A 369 -4.33 -11.91 -11.58
N GLY A 370 -5.07 -10.86 -11.24
CA GLY A 370 -5.93 -10.79 -10.05
C GLY A 370 -5.20 -10.46 -8.74
N ALA A 371 -3.89 -10.19 -8.78
CA ALA A 371 -3.16 -9.65 -7.65
C ALA A 371 -3.06 -8.11 -7.76
N ASN A 372 -3.04 -7.44 -6.61
CA ASN A 372 -2.78 -6.01 -6.54
C ASN A 372 -1.26 -5.78 -6.61
N PRO A 373 -0.76 -5.06 -7.62
CA PRO A 373 0.66 -4.80 -7.74
C PRO A 373 1.12 -3.80 -6.67
N ARG A 374 2.43 -3.54 -6.61
CA ARG A 374 2.98 -2.49 -5.74
C ARG A 374 2.32 -1.16 -6.03
N LYS A 375 2.36 -0.26 -5.05
CA LYS A 375 1.96 1.14 -5.27
C LYS A 375 2.81 1.76 -6.38
N GLU A 376 2.13 2.44 -7.29
CA GLU A 376 2.72 3.20 -8.38
C GLU A 376 3.47 4.43 -7.85
N THR A 377 4.52 4.81 -8.57
CA THR A 377 5.17 6.11 -8.42
C THR A 377 4.30 7.21 -9.03
N ASN A 378 4.55 8.48 -8.69
CA ASN A 378 3.83 9.59 -9.32
C ASN A 378 4.03 9.61 -10.84
N VAL A 379 5.22 9.27 -11.32
CA VAL A 379 5.52 9.21 -12.75
C VAL A 379 4.64 8.18 -13.44
N GLU A 380 4.56 6.96 -12.88
CA GLU A 380 3.70 5.89 -13.41
C GLU A 380 2.22 6.29 -13.36
N ARG A 381 1.77 6.89 -12.24
CA ARG A 381 0.40 7.41 -12.08
C ARG A 381 0.07 8.49 -13.11
N SER A 382 1.02 9.39 -13.40
CA SER A 382 0.84 10.47 -14.37
C SER A 382 0.87 9.98 -15.81
N LEU A 383 1.49 8.83 -16.10
CA LEU A 383 1.54 8.24 -17.44
C LEU A 383 0.34 7.36 -17.77
N GLU A 384 -0.33 6.80 -16.77
CA GLU A 384 -1.49 5.92 -16.94
C GLU A 384 -2.62 6.53 -17.82
N PRO A 385 -3.01 7.81 -17.68
CA PRO A 385 -4.07 8.39 -18.49
C PRO A 385 -3.80 8.36 -20.00
N PHE A 386 -2.54 8.45 -20.43
CA PHE A 386 -2.19 8.40 -21.85
C PHE A 386 -2.35 7.00 -22.42
N PHE A 387 -2.00 5.97 -21.64
CA PHE A 387 -2.24 4.58 -22.05
C PHE A 387 -3.75 4.27 -22.11
N ARG A 388 -4.50 4.72 -21.10
CA ARG A 388 -5.96 4.59 -21.06
C ARG A 388 -6.62 5.23 -22.27
N GLU A 389 -6.24 6.46 -22.61
CA GLU A 389 -6.76 7.15 -23.78
C GLU A 389 -6.36 6.44 -25.07
N TYR A 390 -5.14 5.93 -25.16
CA TYR A 390 -4.71 5.12 -26.29
C TYR A 390 -5.57 3.85 -26.49
N LEU A 391 -5.94 3.14 -25.42
CA LEU A 391 -6.87 2.00 -25.48
C LEU A 391 -8.27 2.42 -25.95
N SER A 392 -8.78 3.55 -25.46
CA SER A 392 -10.04 4.13 -25.92
C SER A 392 -10.02 4.36 -27.44
N GLN A 393 -8.91 4.88 -27.97
CA GLN A 393 -8.75 5.11 -29.41
C GLN A 393 -8.65 3.81 -30.22
N LEU A 394 -8.01 2.77 -29.68
CA LEU A 394 -8.01 1.44 -30.31
C LEU A 394 -9.42 0.89 -30.45
N ALA A 395 -10.25 1.01 -29.39
CA ALA A 395 -11.65 0.60 -29.44
C ALA A 395 -12.47 1.44 -30.44
N ALA A 396 -12.30 2.77 -30.41
CA ALA A 396 -13.04 3.69 -31.29
C ALA A 396 -12.79 3.44 -32.78
N HIS A 397 -11.57 3.02 -33.16
CA HIS A 397 -11.20 2.71 -34.55
C HIS A 397 -11.34 1.22 -34.90
N CYS A 398 -11.87 0.40 -33.98
CA CYS A 398 -12.03 -1.03 -34.20
C CYS A 398 -13.16 -1.30 -35.21
N THR A 399 -12.85 -2.05 -36.26
CA THR A 399 -13.75 -2.34 -37.38
C THR A 399 -14.59 -3.61 -37.18
N PHE A 400 -14.50 -4.23 -36.00
CA PHE A 400 -15.31 -5.39 -35.63
C PHE A 400 -15.88 -5.24 -34.21
N PRO A 401 -16.92 -6.01 -33.84
CA PRO A 401 -17.51 -5.94 -32.51
C PRO A 401 -16.52 -6.40 -31.44
N LEU A 402 -16.15 -5.50 -30.55
CA LEU A 402 -15.18 -5.76 -29.48
C LEU A 402 -15.50 -4.89 -28.26
N CYS A 403 -15.28 -5.46 -27.08
CA CYS A 403 -15.23 -4.76 -25.80
C CYS A 403 -13.81 -4.90 -25.25
N ILE A 404 -13.13 -3.79 -24.96
CA ILE A 404 -11.85 -3.80 -24.24
C ILE A 404 -12.14 -3.55 -22.77
N GLU A 405 -11.84 -4.52 -21.91
CA GLU A 405 -11.85 -4.35 -20.46
C GLU A 405 -10.43 -4.08 -19.97
N TYR A 406 -10.20 -2.89 -19.45
CA TYR A 406 -8.91 -2.47 -18.93
C TYR A 406 -8.91 -2.47 -17.40
N ILE A 407 -7.99 -3.26 -16.84
CA ILE A 407 -7.76 -3.40 -15.40
C ILE A 407 -6.42 -2.73 -15.06
N SER A 408 -6.51 -1.49 -14.55
CA SER A 408 -5.38 -0.76 -13.99
C SER A 408 -5.10 -1.20 -12.55
N PRO A 409 -3.93 -0.86 -11.97
CA PRO A 409 -3.72 -0.99 -10.52
C PRO A 409 -4.85 -0.30 -9.76
N ARG A 410 -5.44 -1.00 -8.78
CA ARG A 410 -6.63 -0.53 -8.04
C ARG A 410 -6.39 0.77 -7.27
N SER A 411 -5.14 1.09 -6.96
CA SER A 411 -4.71 2.37 -6.37
C SER A 411 -4.81 3.57 -7.31
N ILE A 412 -4.90 3.35 -8.63
CA ILE A 412 -5.11 4.37 -9.66
C ILE A 412 -6.60 4.46 -10.00
N ASN A 413 -7.20 3.33 -10.38
CA ASN A 413 -8.64 3.25 -10.62
C ASN A 413 -9.20 1.98 -9.99
N PHE A 414 -10.17 2.16 -9.09
CA PHE A 414 -10.83 1.04 -8.44
C PHE A 414 -11.68 0.24 -9.43
N ASP A 415 -12.37 0.90 -10.36
CA ASP A 415 -13.27 0.25 -11.30
C ASP A 415 -12.54 -0.28 -12.54
N ARG A 416 -13.12 -1.32 -13.14
CA ARG A 416 -12.71 -1.79 -14.47
C ARG A 416 -13.22 -0.79 -15.50
N LEU A 417 -12.36 -0.41 -16.44
CA LEU A 417 -12.72 0.50 -17.50
C LEU A 417 -13.10 -0.28 -18.75
N THR A 418 -14.22 0.09 -19.37
CA THR A 418 -14.74 -0.60 -20.54
C THR A 418 -14.76 0.34 -21.74
N PHE A 419 -14.16 -0.09 -22.84
CA PHE A 419 -14.18 0.63 -24.12
C PHE A 419 -14.84 -0.23 -25.19
N ASN A 420 -15.96 0.24 -25.73
CA ASN A 420 -16.71 -0.49 -26.74
C ASN A 420 -16.37 0.01 -28.14
N SER A 421 -16.18 -0.93 -29.07
CA SER A 421 -16.10 -0.57 -30.49
C SER A 421 -17.45 -0.05 -31.00
N PRO A 422 -17.44 0.84 -32.01
CA PRO A 422 -18.67 1.41 -32.57
C PRO A 422 -19.51 0.39 -33.36
N ILE A 423 -18.95 -0.78 -33.64
CA ILE A 423 -19.62 -1.83 -34.40
C ILE A 423 -20.57 -2.61 -33.48
N ALA A 424 -21.82 -2.79 -33.92
CA ALA A 424 -22.81 -3.57 -33.19
C ALA A 424 -22.46 -5.08 -33.22
N PRO A 425 -22.67 -5.82 -32.11
CA PRO A 425 -22.37 -7.24 -32.07
C PRO A 425 -23.33 -8.02 -32.96
N THR A 426 -22.78 -8.89 -33.82
CA THR A 426 -23.55 -9.81 -34.65
C THR A 426 -24.06 -11.03 -33.87
N SER A 427 -23.49 -11.31 -32.70
CA SER A 427 -23.87 -12.38 -31.78
C SER A 427 -23.67 -11.94 -30.32
N HIS A 428 -24.52 -12.44 -29.41
CA HIS A 428 -24.35 -12.24 -27.97
C HIS A 428 -23.72 -13.49 -27.32
N PRO A 429 -22.74 -13.33 -26.41
CA PRO A 429 -22.15 -12.07 -25.93
C PRO A 429 -21.11 -11.46 -26.90
N ARG A 430 -20.88 -10.15 -26.78
CA ARG A 430 -19.82 -9.41 -27.50
C ARG A 430 -18.44 -9.97 -27.09
N PRO A 431 -17.48 -10.18 -28.01
CA PRO A 431 -16.11 -10.56 -27.64
C PRO A 431 -15.48 -9.55 -26.69
N VAL A 432 -14.85 -10.04 -25.61
CA VAL A 432 -14.19 -9.20 -24.59
C VAL A 432 -12.69 -9.47 -24.58
N LEU A 433 -11.89 -8.41 -24.75
CA LEU A 433 -10.44 -8.42 -24.58
C LEU A 433 -10.10 -7.78 -23.23
N VAL A 434 -9.68 -8.59 -22.27
CA VAL A 434 -9.23 -8.10 -20.97
C VAL A 434 -7.73 -7.78 -21.03
N ILE A 435 -7.38 -6.55 -20.67
CA ILE A 435 -6.00 -6.06 -20.58
C ILE A 435 -5.75 -5.66 -19.13
N GLU A 436 -4.91 -6.41 -18.43
CA GLU A 436 -4.60 -6.19 -17.01
C GLU A 436 -3.13 -5.81 -16.81
N THR A 437 -2.91 -4.71 -16.11
CA THR A 437 -1.57 -4.22 -15.77
C THR A 437 -1.05 -4.92 -14.52
N LEU A 438 -0.05 -5.80 -14.68
CA LEU A 438 0.53 -6.57 -13.57
C LEU A 438 1.62 -5.78 -12.83
N THR A 439 2.09 -4.67 -13.38
CA THR A 439 3.09 -3.82 -12.71
C THR A 439 2.98 -2.37 -13.17
N PRO A 440 2.96 -1.37 -12.27
CA PRO A 440 2.97 0.03 -12.67
C PRO A 440 4.19 0.43 -13.53
N ARG A 441 5.30 -0.33 -13.48
CA ARG A 441 6.47 -0.11 -14.34
C ARG A 441 6.12 -0.15 -15.82
N PHE A 442 5.07 -0.89 -16.19
CA PHE A 442 4.51 -0.93 -17.52
C PHE A 442 4.29 0.48 -18.10
N TYR A 443 3.70 1.41 -17.34
CA TYR A 443 3.38 2.75 -17.86
C TYR A 443 4.62 3.53 -18.28
N THR A 444 5.74 3.38 -17.57
CA THR A 444 7.01 3.97 -17.99
C THR A 444 7.62 3.24 -19.19
N SER A 445 7.57 1.91 -19.21
CA SER A 445 8.15 1.08 -20.28
C SER A 445 7.38 1.24 -21.61
N PHE A 446 6.06 1.38 -21.56
CA PHE A 446 5.21 1.50 -22.73
C PHE A 446 5.53 2.76 -23.57
N THR A 447 5.95 3.85 -22.91
CA THR A 447 6.31 5.12 -23.58
C THR A 447 7.60 5.04 -24.42
N GLU A 448 8.28 3.90 -24.39
CA GLU A 448 9.62 3.73 -24.95
C GLU A 448 9.61 3.04 -26.32
N HIS A 449 8.47 2.46 -26.69
CA HIS A 449 8.38 1.64 -27.89
C HIS A 449 8.05 2.47 -29.13
N PRO A 450 8.59 2.11 -30.31
CA PRO A 450 8.38 2.85 -31.55
C PRO A 450 6.95 2.72 -32.07
N ASP A 451 6.36 1.53 -31.97
CA ASP A 451 5.05 1.19 -32.51
C ASP A 451 4.25 0.29 -31.55
N ALA A 452 2.94 0.22 -31.78
CA ALA A 452 1.99 -0.48 -30.91
C ALA A 452 2.21 -1.99 -30.88
N LYS A 453 2.49 -2.61 -32.03
CA LYS A 453 2.69 -4.05 -32.16
C LYS A 453 3.92 -4.47 -31.36
N THR A 454 5.03 -3.75 -31.53
CA THR A 454 6.25 -3.96 -30.74
C THR A 454 6.01 -3.74 -29.25
N ALA A 455 5.26 -2.69 -28.87
CA ALA A 455 4.95 -2.40 -27.48
C ALA A 455 4.18 -3.55 -26.82
N PHE A 456 3.03 -3.93 -27.36
CA PHE A 456 2.22 -5.01 -26.80
C PHE A 456 2.97 -6.35 -26.80
N THR A 457 3.69 -6.68 -27.87
CA THR A 457 4.49 -7.91 -27.94
C THR A 457 5.53 -7.96 -26.81
N ARG A 458 6.27 -6.87 -26.58
CA ARG A 458 7.32 -6.81 -25.54
C ARG A 458 6.80 -6.75 -24.11
N GLU A 459 5.65 -6.13 -23.89
CA GLU A 459 5.08 -5.96 -22.56
C GLU A 459 4.27 -7.18 -22.10
N THR A 460 3.73 -7.96 -23.04
CA THR A 460 3.04 -9.24 -22.76
C THR A 460 3.97 -10.45 -22.75
N ALA A 461 5.16 -10.35 -23.36
CA ALA A 461 6.16 -11.40 -23.39
C ALA A 461 6.57 -11.85 -21.98
N LEU A 462 6.82 -13.15 -21.83
CA LEU A 462 7.37 -13.74 -20.62
C LEU A 462 8.75 -13.14 -20.31
N ARG A 463 8.92 -12.72 -19.06
CA ARG A 463 10.17 -12.22 -18.47
C ARG A 463 10.51 -13.11 -17.28
N PRO A 464 10.94 -14.36 -17.53
CA PRO A 464 11.18 -15.33 -16.48
C PRO A 464 12.22 -14.80 -15.49
N THR A 465 11.93 -14.98 -14.21
CA THR A 465 12.84 -14.70 -13.10
C THR A 465 13.21 -16.01 -12.43
N ASN A 466 14.26 -16.01 -11.61
CA ASN A 466 14.62 -17.20 -10.84
C ASN A 466 13.59 -17.59 -9.76
N SER A 467 12.63 -16.70 -9.47
CA SER A 467 11.51 -16.87 -8.55
C SER A 467 10.23 -17.34 -9.22
N ASP A 468 10.02 -17.00 -10.49
CA ASP A 468 8.81 -17.27 -11.25
C ASP A 468 9.09 -17.21 -12.76
N PRO A 469 8.89 -18.32 -13.51
CA PRO A 469 9.07 -18.34 -14.96
C PRO A 469 7.98 -17.61 -15.74
N SER A 470 6.83 -17.31 -15.12
CA SER A 470 5.65 -16.76 -15.80
C SER A 470 5.49 -15.24 -15.71
N SER A 471 6.38 -14.58 -14.95
CA SER A 471 6.43 -13.14 -14.72
C SER A 471 6.38 -12.34 -16.02
N ARG A 472 5.51 -11.32 -16.08
CA ARG A 472 5.32 -10.42 -17.23
C ARG A 472 4.76 -9.09 -16.76
N TYR A 473 4.77 -8.05 -17.61
CA TYR A 473 4.32 -6.71 -17.20
C TYR A 473 2.83 -6.48 -17.46
N LEU A 474 2.34 -7.04 -18.56
CA LEU A 474 0.96 -6.92 -19.02
C LEU A 474 0.35 -8.31 -19.24
N SER A 475 -0.86 -8.51 -18.74
CA SER A 475 -1.68 -9.70 -19.03
C SER A 475 -2.76 -9.34 -20.06
N VAL A 476 -2.98 -10.23 -21.02
CA VAL A 476 -4.01 -10.09 -22.05
C VAL A 476 -4.75 -11.40 -22.14
N SER A 477 -6.09 -11.37 -22.10
CA SER A 477 -6.92 -12.58 -22.08
C SER A 477 -6.88 -13.37 -23.39
N ASP A 478 -6.82 -12.67 -24.53
CA ASP A 478 -6.83 -13.26 -25.86
C ASP A 478 -5.80 -12.57 -26.78
N PRO A 479 -4.61 -13.17 -26.97
CA PRO A 479 -3.59 -12.64 -27.85
C PRO A 479 -4.02 -12.51 -29.32
N PHE A 480 -4.86 -13.41 -29.83
CA PHE A 480 -5.33 -13.37 -31.21
C PHE A 480 -6.26 -12.19 -31.45
N LEU A 481 -7.14 -11.93 -30.47
CA LEU A 481 -8.04 -10.78 -30.50
C LEU A 481 -7.28 -9.45 -30.42
N LEU A 482 -6.20 -9.40 -29.62
CA LEU A 482 -5.29 -8.27 -29.58
C LEU A 482 -4.58 -8.06 -30.91
N ASP A 483 -4.02 -9.11 -31.52
CA ASP A 483 -3.34 -9.01 -32.82
C ASP A 483 -4.29 -8.52 -33.91
N LYS A 484 -5.53 -9.02 -33.92
CA LYS A 484 -6.58 -8.55 -34.83
C LYS A 484 -6.91 -7.06 -34.59
N LEU A 485 -7.08 -6.65 -33.33
CA LEU A 485 -7.33 -5.25 -32.96
C LEU A 485 -6.19 -4.34 -33.43
N LEU A 486 -4.94 -4.73 -33.20
CA LEU A 486 -3.77 -3.95 -33.60
C LEU A 486 -3.62 -3.88 -35.13
N ALA A 487 -3.96 -4.96 -35.84
CA ALA A 487 -3.93 -4.98 -37.29
C ALA A 487 -5.01 -4.10 -37.94
N THR A 488 -6.19 -3.97 -37.31
CA THR A 488 -7.28 -3.15 -37.85
C THR A 488 -7.24 -1.70 -37.41
N SER A 489 -7.06 -1.45 -36.11
CA SER A 489 -7.12 -0.10 -35.53
C SER A 489 -5.78 0.62 -35.59
N GLY A 490 -4.67 -0.12 -35.45
CA GLY A 490 -3.31 0.43 -35.40
C GLY A 490 -2.98 1.29 -36.62
N PRO A 491 -3.12 0.77 -37.86
CA PRO A 491 -2.85 1.54 -39.08
C PRO A 491 -3.73 2.79 -39.22
N SER A 492 -4.99 2.73 -38.77
CA SER A 492 -5.92 3.87 -38.81
C SER A 492 -5.47 5.00 -37.88
N ILE A 493 -5.03 4.65 -36.66
CA ILE A 493 -4.45 5.60 -35.71
C ILE A 493 -3.14 6.17 -36.27
N GLU A 494 -2.23 5.32 -36.76
CA GLU A 494 -0.96 5.79 -37.32
C GLU A 494 -1.14 6.68 -38.56
N ALA A 495 -2.08 6.37 -39.45
CA ALA A 495 -2.41 7.20 -40.60
C ALA A 495 -2.94 8.57 -40.15
N SER A 496 -3.77 8.62 -39.10
CA SER A 496 -4.29 9.85 -38.53
C SER A 496 -3.18 10.72 -37.94
N LEU A 497 -2.25 10.12 -37.18
CA LEU A 497 -1.07 10.80 -36.62
C LEU A 497 -0.15 11.36 -37.73
N ASN A 498 0.11 10.57 -38.77
CA ASN A 498 0.94 10.99 -39.90
C ASN A 498 0.28 12.11 -40.73
N LYS A 499 -1.04 12.11 -40.89
CA LYS A 499 -1.78 13.19 -41.58
C LYS A 499 -1.71 14.50 -40.81
N ALA A 500 -1.87 14.44 -39.48
CA ALA A 500 -1.74 15.61 -38.60
C ALA A 500 -0.32 16.20 -38.64
N SER A 501 0.71 15.35 -38.71
CA SER A 501 2.11 15.82 -38.79
C SER A 501 2.42 16.70 -40.02
N LYS A 502 1.69 16.51 -41.14
CA LYS A 502 1.91 17.21 -42.40
C LYS A 502 1.23 18.58 -42.48
N SER A 503 0.24 18.87 -41.63
CA SER A 503 -0.47 20.16 -41.64
C SER A 503 0.17 21.22 -40.74
N ILE A 504 1.38 20.97 -40.22
CA ILE A 504 2.03 21.80 -39.21
C ILE A 504 2.86 22.90 -39.88
N THR A 505 2.27 24.08 -40.03
CA THR A 505 2.92 25.35 -40.37
C THR A 505 3.26 26.17 -39.11
N LYS A 506 4.13 27.18 -39.26
CA LYS A 506 4.84 28.00 -38.25
C LYS A 506 4.10 28.45 -36.97
N ASP A 507 2.76 28.46 -36.92
CA ASP A 507 1.95 28.94 -35.78
C ASP A 507 2.02 28.07 -34.52
N GLN A 508 2.44 26.80 -34.61
CA GLN A 508 2.39 25.88 -33.46
C GLN A 508 3.55 26.00 -32.47
N THR A 509 4.67 26.61 -32.86
CA THR A 509 5.78 26.93 -31.94
C THR A 509 5.33 27.87 -30.81
N ASP A 510 4.31 28.69 -31.08
CA ASP A 510 3.73 29.64 -30.13
C ASP A 510 2.72 29.00 -29.16
N GLN A 511 2.03 27.91 -29.53
CA GLN A 511 0.93 27.36 -28.74
C GLN A 511 1.37 26.37 -27.64
N ASP A 512 2.43 25.58 -27.90
CA ASP A 512 3.01 24.65 -26.90
C ASP A 512 4.05 25.34 -25.99
N GLY A 513 4.57 26.50 -26.41
CA GLY A 513 5.53 27.32 -25.67
C GLY A 513 6.97 26.79 -25.68
N ILE A 514 7.93 27.71 -25.50
CA ILE A 514 9.39 27.45 -25.51
C ILE A 514 9.80 26.31 -24.56
N THR A 515 9.16 26.24 -23.38
CA THR A 515 9.43 25.20 -22.37
C THR A 515 9.19 23.79 -22.91
N THR A 516 8.13 23.58 -23.71
CA THR A 516 7.78 22.27 -24.26
C THR A 516 8.80 21.85 -25.33
N ALA A 517 9.22 22.79 -26.18
CA ALA A 517 10.27 22.55 -27.18
C ALA A 517 11.61 22.19 -26.51
N LEU A 518 11.99 22.92 -25.45
CA LEU A 518 13.19 22.65 -24.67
C LEU A 518 13.14 21.26 -24.02
N LEU A 519 12.03 20.89 -23.38
CA LEU A 519 11.87 19.57 -22.76
C LEU A 519 11.96 18.43 -23.78
N ARG A 520 11.33 18.56 -24.96
CA ARG A 520 11.45 17.57 -26.04
C ARG A 520 12.89 17.44 -26.52
N PHE A 521 13.60 18.55 -26.68
CA PHE A 521 15.01 18.53 -27.04
C PHE A 521 15.86 17.78 -26.00
N ILE A 522 15.68 18.09 -24.71
CA ILE A 522 16.39 17.41 -23.62
C ILE A 522 16.08 15.92 -23.61
N ILE A 523 14.80 15.53 -23.71
CA ILE A 523 14.39 14.12 -23.73
C ILE A 523 15.05 13.38 -24.90
N ARG A 524 15.03 13.94 -26.11
CA ARG A 524 15.72 13.34 -27.28
C ARG A 524 17.20 13.12 -27.02
N LYS A 525 17.88 14.11 -26.43
CA LYS A 525 19.30 13.99 -26.04
C LYS A 525 19.52 12.90 -24.99
N VAL A 526 18.68 12.83 -23.95
CA VAL A 526 18.78 11.82 -22.90
C VAL A 526 18.47 10.42 -23.42
N ARG A 527 17.57 10.27 -24.40
CA ARG A 527 17.25 8.99 -25.04
C ARG A 527 18.36 8.48 -25.96
N GLY A 528 19.17 9.36 -26.54
CA GLY A 528 20.18 9.00 -27.54
C GLY A 528 19.58 8.53 -28.86
N SER A 529 18.29 8.80 -29.12
CA SER A 529 17.59 8.48 -30.36
C SER A 529 16.84 9.71 -30.85
N SER A 530 16.85 9.92 -32.17
CA SER A 530 16.09 10.97 -32.86
C SER A 530 14.62 10.58 -33.10
N HIS A 531 14.29 9.28 -33.02
CA HIS A 531 12.95 8.79 -33.32
C HIS A 531 11.96 9.05 -32.17
N GLU A 532 10.78 9.56 -32.52
CA GLU A 532 9.67 9.71 -31.58
C GLU A 532 9.03 8.35 -31.30
N THR A 533 8.66 8.12 -30.04
CA THR A 533 8.00 6.88 -29.64
C THR A 533 6.53 6.92 -30.04
N LEU A 534 5.84 5.77 -29.97
CA LEU A 534 4.40 5.67 -30.22
C LEU A 534 3.61 6.71 -29.42
N ILE A 535 3.88 6.78 -28.11
CA ILE A 535 3.16 7.69 -27.22
C ILE A 535 3.58 9.15 -27.43
N ASP A 536 4.84 9.44 -27.79
CA ASP A 536 5.19 10.82 -28.15
C ASP A 536 4.37 11.31 -29.34
N ARG A 537 4.27 10.48 -30.40
CA ARG A 537 3.47 10.80 -31.58
C ARG A 537 2.01 10.98 -31.20
N PHE A 538 1.46 10.04 -30.41
CA PHE A 538 0.10 10.12 -29.90
C PHE A 538 -0.18 11.41 -29.12
N VAL A 539 0.72 11.81 -28.21
CA VAL A 539 0.52 12.99 -27.34
C VAL A 539 0.60 14.32 -28.10
N PHE A 540 1.47 14.40 -29.10
CA PHE A 540 1.79 15.67 -29.77
C PHE A 540 1.17 15.83 -31.16
N GLN A 541 0.82 14.74 -31.84
CA GLN A 541 0.27 14.78 -33.21
C GLN A 541 -1.24 14.62 -33.23
N ASP A 542 -1.87 14.21 -32.12
CA ASP A 542 -3.33 14.13 -31.99
C ASP A 542 -3.90 15.47 -31.47
N HIS A 543 -4.04 16.44 -32.37
CA HIS A 543 -4.35 17.82 -32.03
C HIS A 543 -5.79 18.00 -31.52
N GLY A 544 -5.94 18.63 -30.34
CA GLY A 544 -7.23 18.98 -29.73
C GLY A 544 -7.68 18.09 -28.58
N ARG A 545 -7.11 16.89 -28.42
CA ARG A 545 -7.50 15.95 -27.36
C ARG A 545 -6.83 16.20 -26.01
N LEU A 546 -5.56 16.61 -26.03
CA LEU A 546 -4.77 16.83 -24.83
C LEU A 546 -4.47 18.32 -24.65
N SER A 547 -4.75 18.83 -23.45
CA SER A 547 -4.40 20.19 -23.05
C SER A 547 -2.88 20.40 -22.99
N PRO A 548 -2.39 21.63 -23.17
CA PRO A 548 -0.97 21.95 -22.99
C PRO A 548 -0.43 21.55 -21.61
N ALA A 549 -1.26 21.61 -20.57
CA ALA A 549 -0.88 21.14 -19.23
C ALA A 549 -0.62 19.63 -19.18
N GLN A 550 -1.47 18.82 -19.82
CA GLN A 550 -1.28 17.36 -19.92
C GLN A 550 -0.02 17.02 -20.73
N ARG A 551 0.22 17.70 -21.86
CA ARG A 551 1.45 17.50 -22.67
C ARG A 551 2.72 17.80 -21.87
N ARG A 552 2.73 18.88 -21.08
CA ARG A 552 3.85 19.19 -20.17
C ARG A 552 4.02 18.13 -19.09
N ALA A 553 2.92 17.67 -18.47
CA ALA A 553 2.96 16.62 -17.46
C ALA A 553 3.54 15.29 -18.01
N TYR A 554 3.19 14.93 -19.25
CA TYR A 554 3.80 13.81 -19.97
C TYR A 554 5.32 13.98 -20.10
N LEU A 555 5.78 15.12 -20.63
CA LEU A 555 7.21 15.37 -20.82
C LEU A 555 8.00 15.36 -19.51
N PHE A 556 7.47 15.96 -18.44
CA PHE A 556 8.10 15.91 -17.12
C PHE A 556 8.22 14.47 -16.61
N SER A 557 7.16 13.67 -16.77
CA SER A 557 7.14 12.27 -16.34
C SER A 557 8.16 11.43 -17.12
N VAL A 558 8.20 11.58 -18.44
CA VAL A 558 9.19 10.91 -19.31
C VAL A 558 10.61 11.33 -18.95
N LEU A 559 10.86 12.63 -18.77
CA LEU A 559 12.19 13.13 -18.39
C LEU A 559 12.62 12.60 -17.03
N HIS A 560 11.75 12.63 -16.02
CA HIS A 560 12.01 12.08 -14.69
C HIS A 560 12.39 10.61 -14.77
N TYR A 561 11.61 9.81 -15.51
CA TYR A 561 11.90 8.40 -15.72
C TYR A 561 13.27 8.21 -16.40
N ARG A 562 13.56 8.94 -17.48
CA ARG A 562 14.83 8.83 -18.20
C ARG A 562 16.04 9.22 -17.36
N LEU A 563 15.92 10.27 -16.55
CA LEU A 563 16.95 10.63 -15.57
C LEU A 563 17.13 9.52 -14.54
N SER A 564 16.05 8.85 -14.13
CA SER A 564 16.15 7.75 -13.16
C SER A 564 16.93 6.55 -13.70
N LEU A 565 16.78 6.23 -14.99
CA LEU A 565 17.53 5.16 -15.66
C LEU A 565 19.03 5.47 -15.80
N ARG A 566 19.43 6.75 -15.73
CA ARG A 566 20.85 7.14 -15.75
C ARG A 566 21.55 6.94 -14.41
N LEU A 567 20.79 6.71 -13.33
CA LEU A 567 21.35 6.43 -12.02
C LEU A 567 21.74 4.95 -11.89
N PRO A 568 22.86 4.60 -11.22
CA PRO A 568 23.30 3.22 -11.06
C PRO A 568 22.30 2.26 -10.37
N ILE A 569 21.30 2.80 -9.68
CA ILE A 569 20.30 2.08 -8.88
C ILE A 569 18.91 2.14 -9.55
N GLU A 570 18.76 2.82 -10.70
CA GLU A 570 17.47 3.08 -11.37
C GLU A 570 16.40 3.61 -10.38
N SER A 571 16.71 4.73 -9.71
CA SER A 571 15.89 5.22 -8.59
C SER A 571 15.18 6.53 -8.89
N GLN A 572 13.86 6.47 -9.09
CA GLN A 572 13.03 7.66 -9.20
C GLN A 572 13.03 8.51 -7.91
N ALA A 573 13.23 7.86 -6.75
CA ALA A 573 13.34 8.55 -5.46
C ALA A 573 14.58 9.46 -5.43
N MET A 574 15.72 8.98 -5.92
CA MET A 574 16.95 9.78 -5.98
C MET A 574 16.82 10.97 -6.94
N VAL A 575 16.14 10.78 -8.08
CA VAL A 575 15.82 11.90 -8.98
C VAL A 575 14.91 12.92 -8.28
N MET A 576 13.89 12.47 -7.54
CA MET A 576 13.03 13.37 -6.77
C MET A 576 13.83 14.14 -5.71
N LEU A 577 14.76 13.49 -5.01
CA LEU A 577 15.64 14.15 -4.06
C LEU A 577 16.52 15.21 -4.74
N GLY A 578 17.03 14.90 -5.93
CA GLY A 578 17.73 15.88 -6.79
C GLY A 578 16.86 17.08 -7.14
N PHE A 579 15.59 16.87 -7.52
CA PHE A 579 14.64 17.95 -7.80
C PHE A 579 14.31 18.79 -6.57
N ILE A 580 14.12 18.17 -5.40
CA ILE A 580 13.93 18.89 -4.13
C ILE A 580 15.16 19.76 -3.83
N THR A 581 16.36 19.20 -4.00
CA THR A 581 17.61 19.91 -3.75
C THR A 581 17.77 21.09 -4.72
N ALA A 582 17.53 20.90 -6.01
CA ALA A 582 17.62 21.97 -7.01
C ALA A 582 16.59 23.09 -6.76
N ARG A 583 15.34 22.74 -6.43
CA ARG A 583 14.32 23.74 -6.06
C ARG A 583 14.71 24.50 -4.80
N ALA A 584 15.25 23.82 -3.79
CA ALA A 584 15.76 24.47 -2.58
C ALA A 584 16.90 25.45 -2.91
N MET A 585 17.82 25.10 -3.82
CA MET A 585 18.88 26.02 -4.28
C MET A 585 18.31 27.23 -5.02
N ILE A 586 17.32 27.04 -5.90
CA ILE A 586 16.67 28.15 -6.62
C ILE A 586 15.95 29.07 -5.63
N VAL A 587 15.18 28.51 -4.70
CA VAL A 587 14.52 29.29 -3.63
C VAL A 587 15.56 30.03 -2.80
N GLY A 588 16.67 29.38 -2.45
CA GLY A 588 17.79 30.01 -1.76
C GLY A 588 18.37 31.19 -2.54
N GLY A 589 18.60 31.03 -3.85
CA GLY A 589 19.11 32.08 -4.73
C GLY A 589 18.10 33.22 -4.95
N LEU A 590 16.81 32.92 -5.06
CA LEU A 590 15.76 33.94 -5.14
C LEU A 590 15.60 34.71 -3.84
N LEU A 591 15.71 34.01 -2.70
CA LEU A 591 15.74 34.66 -1.39
C LEU A 591 16.99 35.55 -1.30
N ASP A 592 18.17 35.05 -1.66
CA ASP A 592 19.41 35.82 -1.64
C ASP A 592 19.35 37.06 -2.56
N ALA A 593 18.78 36.92 -3.75
CA ALA A 593 18.50 38.04 -4.65
C ALA A 593 17.50 39.03 -4.04
N PHE A 594 16.43 38.55 -3.42
CA PHE A 594 15.46 39.38 -2.70
C PHE A 594 16.12 40.12 -1.53
N TYR A 595 16.96 39.47 -0.75
CA TYR A 595 17.68 40.12 0.36
C TYR A 595 18.70 41.14 -0.14
N SER A 596 19.45 40.83 -1.21
CA SER A 596 20.45 41.77 -1.74
C SER A 596 19.83 42.99 -2.43
N THR A 597 18.64 42.86 -3.01
CA THR A 597 17.96 43.93 -3.77
C THR A 597 16.94 44.71 -2.96
N TRP A 598 16.11 44.04 -2.14
CA TRP A 598 15.00 44.63 -1.41
C TRP A 598 15.26 44.87 0.08
N ALA A 599 16.22 44.17 0.70
CA ALA A 599 16.57 44.42 2.11
C ALA A 599 17.44 45.65 2.35
N ARG A 600 17.58 46.53 1.35
CA ARG A 600 18.15 47.87 1.56
C ARG A 600 17.20 48.83 2.27
N GLU A 601 15.90 48.54 2.33
CA GLU A 601 14.90 49.31 3.09
C GLU A 601 14.20 48.47 4.17
N GLY A 602 13.72 49.15 5.21
CA GLY A 602 13.57 48.66 6.59
C GLY A 602 12.90 47.31 6.83
N LEU A 603 11.97 46.87 5.97
CA LEU A 603 11.31 45.57 6.13
C LEU A 603 12.29 44.40 5.94
N GLY A 604 13.22 44.46 4.98
CA GLY A 604 14.15 43.36 4.75
C GLY A 604 15.28 43.27 5.79
N ASN A 605 15.72 44.42 6.34
CA ASN A 605 16.62 44.44 7.50
C ASN A 605 15.91 43.88 8.75
N TRP A 606 14.63 44.17 8.95
CA TRP A 606 13.87 43.55 10.03
C TRP A 606 13.71 42.03 9.84
N VAL A 607 13.47 41.54 8.62
CA VAL A 607 13.38 40.09 8.38
C VAL A 607 14.74 39.38 8.56
N ARG A 608 15.84 40.01 8.12
CA ARG A 608 17.20 39.45 8.27
C ARG A 608 17.70 39.54 9.72
N ASP A 609 17.66 40.73 10.29
CA ASP A 609 18.34 41.08 11.55
C ASP A 609 17.40 40.97 12.77
N GLY A 610 16.08 41.09 12.57
CA GLY A 610 15.03 40.93 13.58
C GLY A 610 14.40 39.53 13.62
N ALA A 611 14.05 38.96 12.46
CA ALA A 611 13.44 37.63 12.37
C ALA A 611 14.45 36.48 12.18
N GLY A 612 15.72 36.78 11.91
CA GLY A 612 16.79 35.78 11.82
C GLY A 612 16.65 34.76 10.68
N ILE A 613 15.82 35.07 9.68
CA ILE A 613 15.55 34.23 8.52
C ILE A 613 16.60 34.55 7.46
N THR A 614 17.64 33.72 7.38
CA THR A 614 18.60 33.81 6.26
C THR A 614 18.05 33.09 5.03
N PRO A 615 18.50 33.42 3.81
CA PRO A 615 18.19 32.65 2.60
C PRO A 615 18.37 31.14 2.78
N VAL A 616 19.45 30.76 3.48
CA VAL A 616 19.78 29.35 3.79
C VAL A 616 18.73 28.70 4.69
N LYS A 617 18.31 29.37 5.78
CA LYS A 617 17.25 28.84 6.66
C LYS A 617 15.91 28.72 5.94
N GLY A 618 15.55 29.70 5.12
CA GLY A 618 14.33 29.66 4.29
C GLY A 618 14.35 28.50 3.30
N ALA A 619 15.47 28.30 2.60
CA ALA A 619 15.67 27.18 1.68
C ALA A 619 15.60 25.80 2.38
N LEU A 620 16.15 25.68 3.60
CA LEU A 620 16.09 24.44 4.38
C LEU A 620 14.66 24.12 4.84
N VAL A 621 13.90 25.12 5.29
CA VAL A 621 12.48 24.93 5.67
C VAL A 621 11.66 24.52 4.45
N PHE A 622 11.87 25.18 3.30
CA PHE A 622 11.25 24.80 2.04
C PHE A 622 11.61 23.35 1.65
N ALA A 623 12.89 22.96 1.73
CA ALA A 623 13.35 21.62 1.41
C ALA A 623 12.74 20.56 2.34
N GLY A 624 12.65 20.84 3.65
CA GLY A 624 12.01 19.95 4.63
C GLY A 624 10.51 19.77 4.36
N TRP A 625 9.81 20.85 4.04
CA TRP A 625 8.40 20.82 3.64
C TRP A 625 8.19 20.04 2.34
N ASP A 626 9.01 20.28 1.33
CA ASP A 626 8.99 19.61 0.04
C ASP A 626 9.33 18.11 0.19
N MET A 627 10.28 17.76 1.06
CA MET A 627 10.56 16.37 1.45
C MET A 627 9.35 15.68 2.08
N ILE A 628 8.66 16.32 3.01
CA ILE A 628 7.50 15.71 3.68
C ILE A 628 6.39 15.41 2.67
N ASN A 629 6.09 16.35 1.79
CA ASN A 629 4.97 16.23 0.84
C ASN A 629 5.29 15.36 -0.37
N ASN A 630 6.53 15.43 -0.89
CA ASN A 630 6.90 14.83 -2.18
C ASN A 630 7.86 13.64 -2.05
N TYR A 631 8.46 13.39 -0.88
CA TYR A 631 9.40 12.29 -0.69
C TYR A 631 8.94 11.28 0.38
N ILE A 632 8.72 11.73 1.61
CA ILE A 632 8.50 10.85 2.77
C ILE A 632 7.22 10.01 2.60
N GLY A 633 6.13 10.61 2.13
CA GLY A 633 4.87 9.89 1.89
C GLY A 633 4.88 8.92 0.70
N GLN A 634 5.88 9.02 -0.19
CA GLN A 634 5.92 8.30 -1.48
C GLN A 634 6.98 7.22 -1.53
N PHE A 635 8.18 7.46 -0.97
CA PHE A 635 9.34 6.58 -1.14
C PHE A 635 9.88 5.98 0.17
N HIS A 636 9.42 6.45 1.34
CA HIS A 636 10.10 6.17 2.61
C HIS A 636 9.75 4.82 3.25
N ILE A 637 8.70 4.12 2.78
CA ILE A 637 8.19 2.94 3.52
C ILE A 637 8.79 1.61 3.02
N ASN A 638 9.68 1.62 2.02
CA ASN A 638 10.29 0.38 1.56
C ASN A 638 11.65 0.52 0.86
N PRO A 639 12.78 0.18 1.51
CA PRO A 639 14.07 0.11 0.82
C PRO A 639 14.12 -1.03 -0.23
N PHE A 640 13.20 -1.99 -0.19
CA PHE A 640 13.03 -2.99 -1.24
C PHE A 640 12.22 -2.46 -2.45
N ALA A 641 11.53 -1.32 -2.33
CA ALA A 641 10.85 -0.66 -3.45
C ALA A 641 11.79 0.21 -4.30
N TRP A 642 13.07 0.32 -3.93
CA TRP A 642 14.07 1.15 -4.62
C TRP A 642 14.62 0.47 -5.91
N GLY A 643 13.80 -0.35 -6.56
CA GLY A 643 14.16 -1.11 -7.76
C GLY A 643 15.18 -2.22 -7.51
N GLY A 644 15.67 -2.84 -8.59
CA GLY A 644 16.67 -3.92 -8.53
C GLY A 644 17.98 -3.51 -7.82
N GLY A 645 18.27 -2.20 -7.72
CA GLY A 645 19.44 -1.67 -7.02
C GLY A 645 19.29 -1.56 -5.50
N GLY A 646 18.08 -1.47 -4.94
CA GLY A 646 17.85 -1.40 -3.48
C GLY A 646 18.38 -2.63 -2.73
N CYS A 647 18.34 -3.81 -3.37
CA CYS A 647 18.96 -5.03 -2.86
C CYS A 647 20.49 -4.93 -2.76
N LYS A 648 21.17 -4.28 -3.71
CA LYS A 648 22.63 -4.07 -3.65
C LYS A 648 23.01 -3.15 -2.49
N MET A 649 22.20 -2.12 -2.21
CA MET A 649 22.42 -1.20 -1.11
C MET A 649 22.19 -1.87 0.26
N LEU A 650 21.16 -2.70 0.40
CA LEU A 650 20.93 -3.48 1.62
C LEU A 650 22.05 -4.49 1.89
N VAL A 651 22.64 -5.07 0.84
CA VAL A 651 23.81 -5.96 0.95
C VAL A 651 25.05 -5.19 1.45
N LEU A 652 25.27 -3.96 1.00
CA LEU A 652 26.38 -3.10 1.44
C LEU A 652 26.21 -2.62 2.90
N LEU A 653 24.99 -2.27 3.31
CA LEU A 653 24.69 -1.83 4.67
C LEU A 653 24.57 -2.98 5.68
N GLY A 654 24.11 -4.15 5.25
CA GLY A 654 23.80 -5.29 6.11
C GLY A 654 25.00 -5.81 6.92
N ARG A 655 26.23 -5.70 6.40
CA ARG A 655 27.45 -6.10 7.12
C ARG A 655 27.74 -5.23 8.34
N ARG A 656 27.45 -3.92 8.30
CA ARG A 656 27.68 -3.00 9.44
C ARG A 656 26.54 -2.99 10.46
N ILE A 657 25.31 -3.28 10.03
CA ILE A 657 24.11 -3.27 10.91
C ILE A 657 24.09 -4.48 11.85
N LEU A 658 24.60 -5.64 11.41
CA LEU A 658 24.64 -6.84 12.23
C LEU A 658 25.49 -6.63 13.49
N ASP A 659 26.62 -5.90 13.39
CA ASP A 659 27.54 -5.66 14.50
C ASP A 659 27.02 -4.63 15.53
N GLY A 660 26.29 -3.59 15.08
CA GLY A 660 25.75 -2.54 15.98
C GLY A 660 24.42 -2.90 16.67
N SER A 661 23.63 -3.79 16.08
CA SER A 661 22.28 -4.09 16.58
C SER A 661 22.25 -4.96 17.84
N ASP A 662 23.28 -5.80 18.07
CA ASP A 662 23.32 -6.69 19.23
C ASP A 662 23.46 -5.92 20.57
N LEU A 663 24.04 -4.71 20.55
CA LEU A 663 24.17 -3.86 21.74
C LEU A 663 22.82 -3.25 22.19
N MET A 664 22.06 -2.69 21.24
CA MET A 664 20.75 -2.07 21.51
C MET A 664 19.68 -3.08 21.96
N PHE A 665 19.71 -4.30 21.39
CA PHE A 665 18.71 -5.33 21.73
C PHE A 665 18.99 -6.02 23.07
N ASN A 666 20.24 -6.17 23.49
CA ASN A 666 20.58 -6.70 24.81
C ASN A 666 20.17 -5.73 25.92
N LEU A 667 20.36 -4.42 25.71
CA LEU A 667 19.91 -3.37 26.63
C LEU A 667 18.38 -3.42 26.86
N TRP A 668 17.62 -3.66 25.80
CA TRP A 668 16.16 -3.74 25.88
C TRP A 668 15.65 -5.06 26.47
N ARG A 669 16.40 -6.15 26.36
CA ARG A 669 16.07 -7.44 26.97
C ARG A 669 16.22 -7.40 28.50
N HIS A 670 17.19 -6.63 29.01
CA HIS A 670 17.35 -6.37 30.44
C HIS A 670 16.30 -5.42 31.03
N LEU A 671 15.70 -4.55 30.23
CA LEU A 671 14.55 -3.72 30.65
C LEU A 671 13.21 -4.48 30.65
N ARG A 672 13.20 -5.72 30.14
CA ARG A 672 12.00 -6.58 30.01
C ARG A 672 11.84 -7.58 31.17
N THR A 673 12.94 -7.92 31.83
CA THR A 673 13.00 -8.65 33.12
C THR A 673 12.87 -7.65 34.24
#